data_AF-A0ABC8LI05-F1
#
_entry.id   AF-A0ABC8LI05-F1
#
_cell.length_a   1.000
_cell.length_b   1.000
_cell.length_c   1.000
_cell.angle_alpha   90.00
_cell.angle_beta   90.00
_cell.angle_gamma   90.00
#
_symmetry.space_group_name_H-M   'P 1'
#
loop_
_entity.id
_entity.type
_entity.pdbx_description
1 polymer ?
#
loop_
_entity_poly.entity_id
_entity_poly.type
_entity_poly.pdbx_seq_one_letter_code
_entity_poly.pdbx_strand_id
1 'polypeptide(L)'
;MNKLGIILQYKNFAYDGEKTLFTVGPLPQEELDFSVVLEDKSSSKSKTKTFNVVIRFATKISSRDIKSILQGDEPNELKDAVRAMDAILRQNAATRNCLLVRQSFFDTKYLLDHFEGVQPCRGFHSSFRPTQNGLSLNMDVSTTLLVRAVPVINFLVENQRVNRPSLIDWKKQNQANGVDKKVEVTVYNYFTKLLRIELRDSGDLRCINVGKLTRPTYIPIELCELLPLQRYTKALTSSQRSKMVTASEQNPRDKLNMLNEVRSLQFFVYALIFLLILILTFKFHLQALQGIKYNDDPMLKECGVRISSNFTEVEGRILAAPKLLKAGNGLNLFPKDGRWNFRGKEFAEPATFPSWAVVNFSRGNPHSLVDALIKLGREKGMKIPPSYEVFEEDNQLKSETGTIRVQKMFESMKKQFNGAPPPNFIICILSERKNSDVYGPWKKRTLFQCGIVSQCIAYTSNTNEHYLTNVLLKINVKFGGLNSLLTMDCSRVTTIPTIVIGMDVCHGSTGSNVPSIAAVVSSTGSPGMSKYRAFVRTQSPRLEMIANLFDPVHGSNDDHGIMSNLLLFLLLNSKCNNNECRDGVSESQFAQVLTIELEQIRKACKLWDENWSPKFTVIISVKRHHTRFFQSRSRDKNVPPGTIVDSGICSPYRNNFYLCAHTGMLGTSRPIHYHVLYDDIGFTTDELQKLVHSLSYAYQRSTSAISQVAPVMYAHLAAAQMATAMSFEDNSETSSSHGGATTSEQVPVPVMPKLHSNVAKSMFFC
;
A
#
# COMPACT_ATOMS: atom_id res chain seq x y z
N MET A 1 26.55 -38.45 8.75
CA MET A 1 25.83 -37.80 7.64
C MET A 1 24.40 -38.33 7.63
N ASN A 2 23.39 -37.45 7.67
CA ASN A 2 21.98 -37.87 7.75
C ASN A 2 21.52 -38.50 6.40
N LYS A 3 20.69 -39.56 6.44
CA LYS A 3 20.12 -40.25 5.26
C LYS A 3 19.44 -39.30 4.26
N LEU A 4 18.83 -38.21 4.75
CA LEU A 4 18.25 -37.13 3.93
C LEU A 4 19.30 -36.49 3.01
N GLY A 5 20.50 -36.24 3.54
CA GLY A 5 21.61 -35.69 2.77
C GLY A 5 21.99 -36.62 1.63
N ILE A 6 22.06 -37.93 1.85
CA ILE A 6 22.47 -38.91 0.83
C ILE A 6 21.43 -39.03 -0.30
N ILE A 7 20.13 -39.04 0.03
CA ILE A 7 19.06 -39.17 -0.98
C ILE A 7 18.90 -37.89 -1.82
N LEU A 8 19.03 -36.70 -1.20
CA LEU A 8 18.93 -35.42 -1.91
C LEU A 8 20.27 -34.96 -2.52
N GLN A 9 21.42 -35.49 -2.11
CA GLN A 9 22.73 -35.09 -2.64
C GLN A 9 22.90 -35.44 -4.13
N TYR A 10 22.15 -36.43 -4.64
CA TYR A 10 22.16 -36.81 -6.05
C TYR A 10 20.98 -36.25 -6.85
N LYS A 11 20.14 -35.40 -6.25
CA LYS A 11 18.97 -34.81 -6.91
C LYS A 11 18.86 -33.32 -6.67
N ASN A 12 18.74 -32.57 -7.77
CA ASN A 12 18.39 -31.16 -7.70
C ASN A 12 16.93 -31.01 -7.23
N PHE A 13 16.71 -30.16 -6.23
CA PHE A 13 15.39 -29.89 -5.67
C PHE A 13 15.17 -28.40 -5.43
N ALA A 14 13.92 -27.98 -5.45
CA ALA A 14 13.49 -26.63 -5.12
C ALA A 14 12.50 -26.69 -3.97
N TYR A 15 12.75 -25.93 -2.91
CA TYR A 15 11.90 -25.86 -1.75
C TYR A 15 11.26 -24.47 -1.64
N ASP A 16 9.95 -24.41 -1.43
CA ASP A 16 9.22 -23.14 -1.34
C ASP A 16 9.45 -22.39 -0.01
N GLY A 17 10.18 -22.99 0.94
CA GLY A 17 10.46 -22.43 2.24
C GLY A 17 9.38 -22.73 3.29
N GLU A 18 8.30 -23.42 2.92
CA GLU A 18 7.17 -23.71 3.81
C GLU A 18 6.86 -25.20 3.92
N LYS A 19 6.31 -25.81 2.86
CA LYS A 19 5.81 -27.20 2.92
C LYS A 19 5.90 -27.96 1.61
N THR A 20 6.28 -27.31 0.51
CA THR A 20 6.27 -27.94 -0.81
C THR A 20 7.69 -28.01 -1.36
N LEU A 21 8.08 -29.22 -1.76
CA LEU A 21 9.36 -29.53 -2.37
C LEU A 21 9.13 -30.10 -3.77
N PHE A 22 9.89 -29.60 -4.74
CA PHE A 22 9.82 -29.98 -6.14
C PHE A 22 11.13 -30.66 -6.55
N THR A 23 11.03 -31.70 -7.38
CA THR A 23 12.19 -32.39 -7.98
C THR A 23 11.91 -32.66 -9.45
N VAL A 24 12.96 -32.76 -10.26
CA VAL A 24 12.83 -33.27 -11.61
C VAL A 24 12.88 -34.81 -11.57
N GLY A 25 11.80 -35.44 -12.03
CA GLY A 25 11.61 -36.90 -11.95
C GLY A 25 11.30 -37.42 -10.53
N PRO A 26 10.84 -38.68 -10.40
CA PRO A 26 10.36 -39.23 -9.14
C PRO A 26 11.47 -39.46 -8.11
N LEU A 27 11.15 -39.35 -6.83
CA LEU A 27 12.01 -39.82 -5.73
C LEU A 27 11.96 -41.36 -5.63
N PRO A 28 12.94 -42.01 -4.96
CA PRO A 28 12.99 -43.47 -4.87
C PRO A 28 11.77 -44.12 -4.20
N GLN A 29 11.07 -43.39 -3.33
CA GLN A 29 9.88 -43.82 -2.60
C GLN A 29 8.85 -42.70 -2.55
N GLU A 30 7.57 -43.05 -2.41
CA GLU A 30 6.47 -42.08 -2.26
C GLU A 30 6.43 -41.41 -0.88
N GLU A 31 6.96 -42.07 0.15
CA GLU A 31 7.09 -41.51 1.49
C GLU A 31 8.51 -41.75 2.01
N LEU A 32 9.12 -40.69 2.53
CA LEU A 32 10.44 -40.72 3.14
C LEU A 32 10.39 -40.01 4.49
N ASP A 33 10.84 -40.68 5.54
CA ASP A 33 10.89 -40.14 6.91
C ASP A 33 12.33 -40.05 7.40
N PHE A 34 12.69 -38.90 7.96
CA PHE A 34 14.04 -38.58 8.40
C PHE A 34 14.03 -37.84 9.74
N SER A 35 14.88 -38.28 10.67
CA SER A 35 15.30 -37.46 11.81
C SER A 35 16.59 -36.72 11.48
N VAL A 36 16.51 -35.41 11.34
CA VAL A 36 17.63 -34.50 11.04
C VAL A 36 18.10 -33.86 12.33
N VAL A 37 19.32 -34.19 12.76
CA VAL A 37 19.98 -33.51 13.88
C VAL A 37 20.77 -32.32 13.34
N LEU A 38 20.46 -31.12 13.81
CA LEU A 38 21.24 -29.91 13.58
C LEU A 38 22.11 -29.61 14.80
N GLU A 39 23.42 -29.60 14.59
CA GLU A 39 24.40 -29.20 15.58
C GLU A 39 24.59 -27.68 15.55
N ASP A 40 24.30 -27.02 16.67
CA ASP A 40 24.48 -25.58 16.80
C ASP A 40 25.95 -25.27 17.15
N LYS A 41 26.75 -24.92 16.14
CA LYS A 41 28.20 -24.64 16.28
C LYS A 41 28.50 -23.36 17.09
N SER A 42 27.49 -22.63 17.54
CA SER A 42 27.60 -21.30 18.13
C SER A 42 27.73 -21.26 19.67
N SER A 43 27.71 -22.41 20.37
CA SER A 43 27.80 -22.42 21.84
C SER A 43 28.72 -23.53 22.38
N SER A 44 29.48 -23.22 23.43
CA SER A 44 30.39 -24.14 24.15
C SER A 44 29.68 -25.30 24.86
N LYS A 45 28.35 -25.40 24.73
CA LYS A 45 27.54 -26.57 25.08
C LYS A 45 26.70 -26.93 23.86
N SER A 46 27.16 -27.92 23.10
CA SER A 46 26.45 -28.52 21.95
C SER A 46 24.99 -28.84 22.31
N LYS A 47 24.07 -27.92 21.99
CA LYS A 47 22.63 -28.21 21.95
C LYS A 47 22.31 -28.73 20.57
N THR A 48 22.10 -30.03 20.46
CA THR A 48 21.56 -30.65 19.26
C THR A 48 20.06 -30.42 19.22
N LYS A 49 19.55 -29.91 18.09
CA LYS A 49 18.10 -29.89 17.81
C LYS A 49 17.79 -30.96 16.79
N THR A 50 16.90 -31.88 17.14
CA THR A 50 16.41 -32.92 16.23
C THR A 50 15.10 -32.47 15.61
N PHE A 51 15.02 -32.54 14.28
CA PHE A 51 13.83 -32.25 13.48
C PHE A 51 13.38 -33.54 12.80
N ASN A 52 12.08 -33.84 12.84
CA ASN A 52 11.50 -34.90 12.03
C ASN A 52 11.00 -34.30 10.72
N VAL A 53 11.48 -34.82 9.60
CA VAL A 53 11.18 -34.35 8.25
C VAL A 53 10.55 -35.52 7.50
N VAL A 54 9.29 -35.36 7.12
CA VAL A 54 8.54 -36.32 6.32
C VAL A 54 8.30 -35.73 4.93
N ILE A 55 8.72 -36.43 3.89
CA ILE A 55 8.48 -36.07 2.49
C ILE A 55 7.48 -37.07 1.92
N ARG A 56 6.33 -36.59 1.46
CA ARG A 56 5.29 -37.40 0.81
C ARG A 56 5.06 -36.92 -0.61
N PHE A 57 4.96 -37.86 -1.54
CA PHE A 57 4.54 -37.59 -2.91
C PHE A 57 3.13 -37.01 -2.89
N ALA A 58 2.98 -35.86 -3.52
CA ALA A 58 1.70 -35.16 -3.60
C ALA A 58 1.06 -35.31 -4.98
N THR A 59 1.78 -34.88 -6.02
CA THR A 59 1.28 -34.95 -7.40
C THR A 59 2.43 -34.83 -8.40
N LYS A 60 2.17 -35.21 -9.66
CA LYS A 60 3.08 -35.06 -10.79
C LYS A 60 2.65 -33.86 -11.63
N ILE A 61 3.59 -32.96 -11.92
CA ILE A 61 3.37 -31.78 -12.77
C ILE A 61 4.01 -32.06 -14.13
N SER A 62 3.24 -31.99 -15.23
CA SER A 62 3.76 -32.21 -16.58
C SER A 62 4.29 -30.91 -17.20
N SER A 63 5.46 -31.01 -17.85
CA SER A 63 6.08 -29.87 -18.56
C SER A 63 5.54 -29.68 -19.98
N ARG A 64 4.86 -30.68 -20.55
CA ARG A 64 4.24 -30.61 -21.89
C ARG A 64 3.06 -29.63 -21.92
N ASP A 65 2.45 -29.42 -20.76
CA ASP A 65 1.22 -28.66 -20.65
C ASP A 65 1.51 -27.16 -20.84
N ILE A 66 2.70 -26.66 -20.48
CA ILE A 66 3.07 -25.23 -20.65
C ILE A 66 2.97 -24.76 -22.12
N LYS A 67 3.19 -25.65 -23.11
CA LYS A 67 3.07 -25.33 -24.55
C LYS A 67 1.66 -25.54 -25.10
N SER A 68 0.97 -26.61 -24.69
CA SER A 68 -0.39 -26.93 -25.18
C SER A 68 -1.48 -26.07 -24.53
N ILE A 69 -1.21 -25.50 -23.34
CA ILE A 69 -2.16 -24.71 -22.55
C ILE A 69 -2.36 -23.27 -23.08
N LEU A 70 -1.43 -22.75 -23.90
CA LEU A 70 -1.58 -21.45 -24.58
C LEU A 70 -2.73 -21.44 -25.61
N GLN A 71 -3.40 -22.57 -25.82
CA GLN A 71 -4.51 -22.76 -26.76
C GLN A 71 -5.91 -22.69 -26.13
N GLY A 72 -6.07 -22.39 -24.82
CA GLY A 72 -7.28 -21.66 -24.40
C GLY A 72 -8.15 -22.13 -23.22
N ASP A 73 -7.69 -22.96 -22.28
CA ASP A 73 -8.39 -23.14 -20.98
C ASP A 73 -7.45 -22.80 -19.81
N GLU A 74 -7.96 -22.29 -18.66
CA GLU A 74 -7.20 -22.14 -17.40
C GLU A 74 -7.21 -23.48 -16.62
N PRO A 75 -6.19 -24.35 -16.73
CA PRO A 75 -6.17 -25.58 -15.95
C PRO A 75 -5.51 -25.27 -14.61
N ASN A 76 -6.00 -25.86 -13.52
CA ASN A 76 -5.31 -25.76 -12.22
C ASN A 76 -3.83 -26.20 -12.31
N GLU A 77 -3.52 -27.10 -13.24
CA GLU A 77 -2.18 -27.61 -13.57
C GLU A 77 -1.19 -26.51 -14.00
N LEU A 78 -1.65 -25.42 -14.65
CA LEU A 78 -0.79 -24.30 -15.02
C LEU A 78 -0.29 -23.53 -13.79
N LYS A 79 -1.15 -23.36 -12.79
CA LYS A 79 -0.79 -22.65 -11.54
C LYS A 79 0.27 -23.43 -10.78
N ASP A 80 0.15 -24.75 -10.74
CA ASP A 80 1.13 -25.62 -10.09
C ASP A 80 2.46 -25.64 -10.84
N ALA A 81 2.45 -25.66 -12.18
CA ALA A 81 3.66 -25.55 -12.99
C ALA A 81 4.38 -24.20 -12.77
N VAL A 82 3.64 -23.09 -12.79
CA VAL A 82 4.21 -21.75 -12.51
C VAL A 82 4.74 -21.68 -11.09
N ARG A 83 4.02 -22.24 -10.10
CA ARG A 83 4.49 -22.30 -8.71
C ARG A 83 5.78 -23.11 -8.57
N ALA A 84 5.91 -24.24 -9.26
CA ALA A 84 7.12 -25.04 -9.26
C ALA A 84 8.31 -24.24 -9.85
N MET A 85 8.10 -23.54 -10.97
CA MET A 85 9.14 -22.70 -11.58
C MET A 85 9.54 -21.53 -10.68
N ASP A 86 8.59 -20.87 -10.03
CA ASP A 86 8.84 -19.81 -9.06
C ASP A 86 9.59 -20.34 -7.81
N ALA A 87 9.34 -21.57 -7.38
CA ALA A 87 10.09 -22.20 -6.32
C ALA A 87 11.56 -22.44 -6.72
N ILE A 88 11.83 -22.80 -7.98
CA ILE A 88 13.20 -22.93 -8.50
C ILE A 88 13.93 -21.58 -8.46
N LEU A 89 13.29 -20.48 -8.92
CA LEU A 89 13.87 -19.14 -8.83
C LEU A 89 14.20 -18.75 -7.39
N ARG A 90 13.30 -19.06 -6.46
CA ARG A 90 13.48 -18.77 -5.03
C ARG A 90 14.59 -19.61 -4.41
N GLN A 91 14.69 -20.90 -4.76
CA GLN A 91 15.78 -21.78 -4.33
C GLN A 91 17.13 -21.28 -4.85
N ASN A 92 17.20 -20.84 -6.11
CA ASN A 92 18.41 -20.24 -6.69
C ASN A 92 18.86 -18.99 -5.94
N ALA A 93 17.92 -18.20 -5.40
CA ALA A 93 18.24 -17.06 -4.56
C ALA A 93 18.66 -17.48 -3.13
N ALA A 94 18.03 -18.52 -2.58
CA ALA A 94 18.33 -19.03 -1.23
C ALA A 94 19.80 -19.47 -1.05
N THR A 95 20.44 -19.96 -2.12
CA THR A 95 21.84 -20.38 -2.10
C THR A 95 22.85 -19.21 -2.08
N ARG A 96 22.38 -17.97 -2.20
CA ARG A 96 23.24 -16.77 -2.38
C ARG A 96 23.54 -15.99 -1.09
N ASN A 97 23.29 -16.55 0.10
CA ASN A 97 23.47 -15.86 1.39
C ASN A 97 22.81 -14.46 1.42
N CYS A 98 21.59 -14.37 0.91
CA CYS A 98 20.83 -13.13 0.81
C CYS A 98 19.56 -13.22 1.67
N LEU A 99 18.95 -12.06 1.98
CA LEU A 99 17.65 -12.03 2.62
C LEU A 99 16.56 -12.34 1.58
N LEU A 100 15.78 -13.40 1.81
CA LEU A 100 14.60 -13.71 1.02
C LEU A 100 13.34 -13.09 1.63
N VAL A 101 12.58 -12.37 0.83
CA VAL A 101 11.24 -11.88 1.17
C VAL A 101 10.29 -12.24 0.03
N ARG A 102 9.51 -13.31 0.21
CA ARG A 102 8.64 -13.87 -0.84
C ARG A 102 9.47 -14.24 -2.09
N GLN A 103 9.15 -13.66 -3.24
CA GLN A 103 9.84 -13.84 -4.52
C GLN A 103 10.91 -12.78 -4.79
N SER A 104 11.23 -11.94 -3.79
CA SER A 104 12.30 -10.97 -3.85
C SER A 104 13.47 -11.41 -3.00
N PHE A 105 14.69 -11.14 -3.46
CA PHE A 105 15.90 -11.37 -2.69
C PHE A 105 16.73 -10.10 -2.57
N PHE A 106 17.41 -9.95 -1.43
CA PHE A 106 18.15 -8.74 -1.05
C PHE A 106 19.55 -9.11 -0.58
N ASP A 107 20.56 -8.71 -1.33
CA ASP A 107 21.98 -9.00 -1.07
C ASP A 107 22.66 -7.74 -0.48
N THR A 108 23.49 -7.90 0.54
CA THR A 108 24.22 -6.81 1.19
C THR A 108 25.19 -6.08 0.25
N LYS A 109 25.47 -6.64 -0.94
CA LYS A 109 26.20 -5.92 -2.01
C LYS A 109 25.44 -4.70 -2.55
N TYR A 110 24.12 -4.64 -2.38
CA TYR A 110 23.29 -3.55 -2.89
C TYR A 110 22.72 -2.65 -1.78
N LEU A 111 23.49 -2.44 -0.71
CA LEU A 111 23.16 -1.48 0.34
C LEU A 111 23.23 -0.04 -0.19
N LEU A 112 22.27 0.78 0.26
CA LEU A 112 22.20 2.22 0.01
C LEU A 112 22.52 2.99 1.28
N ASP A 113 22.79 4.29 1.17
CA ASP A 113 23.09 5.14 2.32
C ASP A 113 22.06 5.00 3.45
N HIS A 114 22.59 4.79 4.65
CA HIS A 114 21.79 4.58 5.85
C HIS A 114 21.21 5.89 6.38
N PHE A 115 20.14 5.76 7.16
CA PHE A 115 19.59 6.90 7.88
C PHE A 115 18.85 6.43 9.13
N GLU A 116 19.01 7.15 10.24
CA GLU A 116 18.21 6.94 11.48
C GLU A 116 18.19 5.45 11.93
N GLY A 117 19.36 4.82 12.00
CA GLY A 117 19.55 3.44 12.45
C GLY A 117 19.13 2.33 11.46
N VAL A 118 18.58 2.68 10.29
CA VAL A 118 18.16 1.71 9.27
C VAL A 118 18.97 1.84 7.98
N GLN A 119 19.17 0.71 7.31
CA GLN A 119 19.94 0.60 6.08
C GLN A 119 19.04 0.12 4.94
N PRO A 120 18.74 0.94 3.92
CA PRO A 120 18.04 0.47 2.74
C PRO A 120 18.90 -0.49 1.93
N CYS A 121 18.27 -1.53 1.40
CA CYS A 121 18.90 -2.56 0.60
C CYS A 121 18.07 -2.77 -0.66
N ARG A 122 18.71 -2.63 -1.82
CA ARG A 122 18.10 -2.99 -3.11
C ARG A 122 18.11 -4.50 -3.29
N GLY A 123 17.11 -4.98 -3.98
CA GLY A 123 16.90 -6.39 -4.27
C GLY A 123 16.13 -6.56 -5.56
N PHE A 124 15.94 -7.81 -5.95
CA PHE A 124 15.33 -8.15 -7.23
C PHE A 124 14.18 -9.11 -7.00
N HIS A 125 13.03 -8.74 -7.56
CA HIS A 125 11.87 -9.60 -7.69
C HIS A 125 11.99 -10.39 -8.99
N SER A 126 11.69 -11.68 -8.95
CA SER A 126 11.58 -12.52 -10.13
C SER A 126 10.40 -13.47 -10.00
N SER A 127 9.53 -13.52 -11.01
CA SER A 127 8.42 -14.49 -11.06
C SER A 127 8.04 -14.81 -12.49
N PHE A 128 7.70 -16.06 -12.78
CA PHE A 128 7.13 -16.45 -14.06
C PHE A 128 5.65 -16.03 -14.17
N ARG A 129 5.24 -15.64 -15.38
CA ARG A 129 3.88 -15.21 -15.69
C ARG A 129 3.42 -15.85 -17.00
N PRO A 130 2.25 -16.52 -17.02
CA PRO A 130 1.65 -16.94 -18.27
C PRO A 130 1.12 -15.72 -19.02
N THR A 131 1.46 -15.61 -20.30
CA THR A 131 1.10 -14.49 -21.16
C THR A 131 0.62 -15.00 -22.53
N GLN A 132 -0.03 -14.15 -23.32
CA GLN A 132 -0.42 -14.48 -24.70
C GLN A 132 0.76 -14.92 -25.56
N ASN A 133 1.97 -14.40 -25.32
CA ASN A 133 3.20 -14.79 -26.03
C ASN A 133 3.93 -15.99 -25.39
N GLY A 134 3.27 -16.72 -24.49
CA GLY A 134 3.88 -17.83 -23.74
C GLY A 134 4.29 -17.45 -22.32
N LEU A 135 5.24 -18.18 -21.75
CA LEU A 135 5.70 -17.93 -20.39
C LEU A 135 6.75 -16.81 -20.36
N SER A 136 6.49 -15.76 -19.58
CA SER A 136 7.39 -14.62 -19.41
C SER A 136 8.01 -14.58 -18.01
N LEU A 137 9.32 -14.39 -17.90
CA LEU A 137 10.00 -14.10 -16.63
C LEU A 137 9.91 -12.61 -16.32
N ASN A 138 9.09 -12.23 -15.35
CA ASN A 138 8.95 -10.84 -14.90
C ASN A 138 9.98 -10.52 -13.82
N MET A 139 10.84 -9.53 -14.07
CA MET A 139 11.88 -9.06 -13.14
C MET A 139 11.70 -7.58 -12.83
N ASP A 140 11.80 -7.19 -11.55
CA ASP A 140 11.74 -5.78 -11.12
C ASP A 140 12.72 -5.53 -9.97
N VAL A 141 13.16 -4.28 -9.84
CA VAL A 141 13.96 -3.82 -8.71
C VAL A 141 13.03 -3.49 -7.54
N SER A 142 13.35 -4.01 -6.37
CA SER A 142 12.68 -3.74 -5.10
C SER A 142 13.66 -3.16 -4.08
N THR A 143 13.17 -2.43 -3.09
CA THR A 143 14.00 -1.93 -1.98
C THR A 143 13.34 -2.26 -0.66
N THR A 144 14.09 -2.86 0.26
CA THR A 144 13.66 -3.14 1.65
C THR A 144 14.56 -2.38 2.63
N LEU A 145 14.14 -2.31 3.90
CA LEU A 145 14.98 -1.79 4.98
C LEU A 145 15.51 -2.95 5.81
N LEU A 146 16.80 -2.86 6.15
CA LEU A 146 17.51 -3.73 7.06
C LEU A 146 17.84 -2.98 8.35
N VAL A 147 17.86 -3.68 9.47
CA VAL A 147 18.48 -3.22 10.69
C VAL A 147 20.00 -3.23 10.45
N ARG A 148 20.66 -2.10 10.77
CA ARG A 148 22.10 -2.00 10.60
C ARG A 148 22.79 -2.89 11.64
N ALA A 149 23.77 -3.69 11.20
CA ALA A 149 24.61 -4.48 12.08
C ALA A 149 25.64 -3.56 12.76
N VAL A 150 25.31 -3.09 13.96
CA VAL A 150 26.16 -2.24 14.80
C VAL A 150 25.99 -2.62 16.26
N PRO A 151 26.92 -2.21 17.16
CA PRO A 151 26.71 -2.31 18.59
C PRO A 151 25.36 -1.72 19.00
N VAL A 152 24.63 -2.41 19.89
CA VAL A 152 23.24 -2.04 20.20
C VAL A 152 23.15 -0.62 20.79
N ILE A 153 24.16 -0.19 21.56
CA ILE A 153 24.26 1.19 22.06
C ILE A 153 24.19 2.22 20.92
N ASN A 154 25.00 2.03 19.88
CA ASN A 154 25.06 2.96 18.74
C ASN A 154 23.73 2.99 17.98
N PHE A 155 23.08 1.83 17.82
CA PHE A 155 21.77 1.77 17.21
C PHE A 155 20.71 2.55 18.02
N LEU A 156 20.69 2.40 19.35
CA LEU A 156 19.72 3.09 20.20
C LEU A 156 19.93 4.61 20.20
N VAL A 157 21.19 5.05 20.28
CA VAL A 157 21.57 6.47 20.22
C VAL A 157 21.06 7.12 18.93
N GLU A 158 21.30 6.49 17.78
CA GLU A 158 20.85 7.00 16.49
C GLU A 158 19.34 6.92 16.28
N ASN A 159 18.72 5.80 16.63
CA ASN A 159 17.29 5.57 16.39
C ASN A 159 16.42 6.44 17.32
N GLN A 160 16.85 6.70 18.56
CA GLN A 160 16.16 7.60 19.49
C GLN A 160 16.59 9.08 19.34
N ARG A 161 17.60 9.36 18.50
CA ARG A 161 18.15 10.71 18.27
C ARG A 161 18.67 11.37 19.55
N VAL A 162 19.35 10.59 20.38
CA VAL A 162 20.01 11.10 21.59
C VAL A 162 21.51 11.24 21.33
N ASN A 163 22.16 12.20 21.99
CA ASN A 163 23.58 12.48 21.76
C ASN A 163 24.52 11.74 22.73
N ARG A 164 23.96 11.05 23.73
CA ARG A 164 24.71 10.28 24.75
C ARG A 164 23.92 9.02 25.16
N PRO A 165 24.60 7.89 25.42
CA PRO A 165 23.94 6.65 25.87
C PRO A 165 23.10 6.79 27.15
N SER A 166 23.47 7.71 28.04
CA SER A 166 22.74 7.98 29.30
C SER A 166 21.35 8.59 29.10
N LEU A 167 21.05 9.13 27.92
CA LEU A 167 19.77 9.77 27.60
C LEU A 167 18.79 8.83 26.87
N ILE A 168 19.15 7.56 26.68
CA ILE A 168 18.28 6.57 26.05
C ILE A 168 17.02 6.39 26.91
N ASP A 169 15.85 6.58 26.31
CA ASP A 169 14.55 6.32 26.95
C ASP A 169 14.29 4.82 26.99
N TRP A 170 14.18 4.31 28.21
CA TRP A 170 13.89 2.90 28.52
C TRP A 170 12.41 2.76 28.91
N LYS A 171 11.50 2.84 27.93
CA LYS A 171 10.06 2.57 28.18
C LYS A 171 9.88 1.22 28.89
N LYS A 172 9.00 1.21 29.90
CA LYS A 172 8.89 0.20 30.96
C LYS A 172 8.78 -1.24 30.45
N GLN A 173 9.69 -2.10 30.90
CA GLN A 173 9.51 -3.56 30.87
C GLN A 173 9.10 -4.00 32.28
N ASN A 174 8.03 -4.79 32.37
CA ASN A 174 7.46 -5.27 33.64
C ASN A 174 8.50 -6.00 34.48
N GLN A 175 8.70 -5.51 35.70
CA GLN A 175 9.41 -6.22 36.76
C GLN A 175 8.60 -7.47 37.13
N ALA A 176 9.22 -8.64 37.01
CA ALA A 176 8.68 -9.89 37.53
C ALA A 176 9.47 -10.27 38.79
N ASN A 177 8.77 -10.40 39.91
CA ASN A 177 9.27 -11.01 41.13
C ASN A 177 9.22 -12.53 40.99
N GLY A 178 10.34 -13.19 41.22
CA GLY A 178 10.44 -14.64 41.33
C GLY A 178 11.69 -15.00 42.12
N VAL A 179 11.47 -15.51 43.33
CA VAL A 179 12.52 -15.97 44.25
C VAL A 179 13.01 -17.34 43.80
N ASP A 180 14.33 -17.50 43.64
CA ASP A 180 14.96 -18.82 43.73
C ASP A 180 16.40 -18.68 44.22
N LYS A 181 16.79 -19.46 45.24
CA LYS A 181 18.08 -19.37 45.93
C LYS A 181 19.25 -19.71 45.01
N LYS A 182 20.03 -18.70 44.60
CA LYS A 182 21.39 -18.80 44.05
C LYS A 182 22.23 -17.59 44.49
N VAL A 183 23.55 -17.74 44.44
CA VAL A 183 24.51 -16.67 44.76
C VAL A 183 24.16 -15.40 43.99
N GLU A 184 23.79 -14.35 44.72
CA GLU A 184 23.48 -13.04 44.16
C GLU A 184 24.78 -12.33 43.79
N VAL A 185 24.97 -12.12 42.48
CA VAL A 185 26.05 -11.30 41.95
C VAL A 185 25.44 -10.32 40.96
N THR A 186 25.87 -9.06 41.02
CA THR A 186 25.44 -8.07 40.02
C THR A 186 25.97 -8.45 38.65
N VAL A 187 25.23 -8.12 37.59
CA VAL A 187 25.69 -8.38 36.21
C VAL A 187 27.06 -7.73 35.98
N TYR A 188 27.27 -6.51 36.48
CA TYR A 188 28.57 -5.83 36.44
C TYR A 188 29.70 -6.66 37.07
N ASN A 189 29.53 -7.12 38.31
CA ASN A 189 30.54 -7.93 39.00
C ASN A 189 30.76 -9.29 38.32
N TYR A 190 29.71 -9.88 37.74
CA TYR A 190 29.83 -11.12 36.98
C TYR A 190 30.73 -10.95 35.75
N PHE A 191 30.52 -9.91 34.94
CA PHE A 191 31.34 -9.69 33.74
C PHE A 191 32.76 -9.18 34.10
N THR A 192 32.88 -8.24 35.03
CA THR A 192 34.19 -7.64 35.37
C THR A 192 35.06 -8.51 36.27
N LYS A 193 34.51 -9.10 37.34
CA LYS A 193 35.29 -9.87 38.33
C LYS A 193 35.39 -11.35 37.98
N LEU A 194 34.31 -11.96 37.48
CA LEU A 194 34.29 -13.40 37.16
C LEU A 194 34.74 -13.68 35.72
N LEU A 195 34.27 -12.91 34.74
CA LEU A 195 34.64 -13.11 33.32
C LEU A 195 35.81 -12.23 32.85
N ARG A 196 36.29 -11.29 33.68
CA ARG A 196 37.39 -10.35 33.35
C ARG A 196 37.15 -9.51 32.09
N ILE A 197 35.89 -9.17 31.82
CA ILE A 197 35.48 -8.27 30.75
C ILE A 197 35.19 -6.92 31.37
N GLU A 198 36.02 -5.93 31.06
CA GLU A 198 35.82 -4.54 31.49
C GLU A 198 34.64 -3.92 30.73
N LEU A 199 33.67 -3.36 31.48
CA LEU A 199 32.53 -2.63 30.93
C LEU A 199 32.85 -1.13 31.06
N ARG A 200 33.04 -0.43 29.93
CA ARG A 200 33.51 0.96 29.93
C ARG A 200 32.36 1.95 29.99
N ASP A 201 31.31 1.68 29.23
CA ASP A 201 30.21 2.64 28.98
C ASP A 201 28.86 2.16 29.53
N SER A 202 28.74 0.88 29.90
CA SER A 202 27.48 0.26 30.30
C SER A 202 27.29 -0.02 31.79
N GLY A 203 28.21 0.43 32.66
CA GLY A 203 28.14 0.21 34.11
C GLY A 203 26.82 0.66 34.75
N ASP A 204 26.28 1.79 34.28
CA ASP A 204 25.02 2.39 34.76
C ASP A 204 23.83 2.15 33.79
N LEU A 205 24.04 1.39 32.72
CA LEU A 205 23.01 1.12 31.72
C LEU A 205 22.22 -0.16 32.04
N ARG A 206 20.98 -0.22 31.58
CA ARG A 206 20.16 -1.44 31.72
C ARG A 206 20.71 -2.56 30.86
N CYS A 207 20.69 -3.79 31.39
CA CYS A 207 21.06 -4.99 30.66
C CYS A 207 19.91 -5.49 29.78
N ILE A 208 20.24 -6.20 28.70
CA ILE A 208 19.26 -6.86 27.83
C ILE A 208 18.96 -8.25 28.39
N ASN A 209 17.68 -8.57 28.60
CA ASN A 209 17.26 -9.93 28.92
C ASN A 209 17.07 -10.74 27.62
N VAL A 210 17.91 -11.73 27.39
CA VAL A 210 17.85 -12.67 26.25
C VAL A 210 17.28 -14.04 26.64
N GLY A 211 16.89 -14.23 27.91
CA GLY A 211 16.31 -15.46 28.44
C GLY A 211 14.78 -15.47 28.45
N LYS A 212 14.18 -16.53 29.02
CA LYS A 212 12.73 -16.58 29.26
C LYS A 212 12.39 -15.65 30.43
N LEU A 213 11.15 -15.14 30.51
CA LEU A 213 10.70 -14.34 31.66
C LEU A 213 10.85 -15.08 33.00
N THR A 214 10.62 -16.41 33.00
CA THR A 214 10.78 -17.27 34.17
C THR A 214 12.22 -17.67 34.47
N ARG A 215 13.16 -17.41 33.56
CA ARG A 215 14.60 -17.68 33.72
C ARG A 215 15.39 -16.65 32.91
N PRO A 216 15.49 -15.41 33.42
CA PRO A 216 16.11 -14.33 32.68
C PRO A 216 17.61 -14.58 32.50
N THR A 217 18.17 -14.04 31.42
CA THR A 217 19.61 -14.05 31.16
C THR A 217 19.98 -12.65 30.73
N TYR A 218 20.68 -11.93 31.60
CA TYR A 218 21.02 -10.53 31.40
C TYR A 218 22.42 -10.40 30.78
N ILE A 219 22.50 -9.64 29.68
CA ILE A 219 23.77 -9.31 29.01
C ILE A 219 23.93 -7.79 29.01
N PRO A 220 25.09 -7.24 29.44
CA PRO A 220 25.41 -5.83 29.28
C PRO A 220 25.28 -5.39 27.83
N ILE A 221 24.61 -4.26 27.59
CA ILE A 221 24.30 -3.80 26.24
C ILE A 221 25.55 -3.49 25.39
N GLU A 222 26.66 -3.15 26.04
CA GLU A 222 27.97 -2.93 25.41
C GLU A 222 28.53 -4.19 24.74
N LEU A 223 28.12 -5.37 25.21
CA LEU A 223 28.56 -6.66 24.68
C LEU A 223 27.60 -7.24 23.63
N CYS A 224 26.58 -6.47 23.23
CA CYS A 224 25.57 -6.90 22.28
C CYS A 224 25.75 -6.23 20.92
N GLU A 225 25.68 -7.02 19.85
CA GLU A 225 25.68 -6.56 18.47
C GLU A 225 24.40 -7.00 17.75
N LEU A 226 23.88 -6.13 16.87
CA LEU A 226 22.78 -6.49 15.99
C LEU A 226 23.30 -7.33 14.83
N LEU A 227 22.67 -8.48 14.57
CA LEU A 227 23.06 -9.34 13.45
C LEU A 227 22.66 -8.72 12.10
N PRO A 228 23.44 -8.92 11.03
CA PRO A 228 23.11 -8.44 9.69
C PRO A 228 21.88 -9.16 9.10
N LEU A 229 21.37 -8.63 7.98
CA LEU A 229 20.26 -9.19 7.20
C LEU A 229 18.91 -9.31 7.95
N GLN A 230 18.76 -8.62 9.09
CA GLN A 230 17.47 -8.53 9.77
C GLN A 230 16.60 -7.47 9.10
N ARG A 231 15.42 -7.88 8.61
CA ARG A 231 14.47 -6.95 7.99
C ARG A 231 13.87 -6.01 9.03
N TYR A 232 13.88 -4.71 8.76
CA TYR A 232 13.14 -3.73 9.56
C TYR A 232 11.65 -3.76 9.19
N THR A 233 10.80 -4.16 10.13
CA THR A 233 9.35 -4.37 9.90
C THR A 233 8.45 -3.32 10.55
N LYS A 234 9.01 -2.43 11.37
CA LYS A 234 8.24 -1.39 12.06
C LYS A 234 7.80 -0.29 11.10
N ALA A 235 6.71 0.41 11.45
CA ALA A 235 6.24 1.55 10.69
C ALA A 235 7.28 2.68 10.68
N LEU A 236 7.53 3.25 9.51
CA LEU A 236 8.53 4.29 9.33
C LEU A 236 8.01 5.66 9.78
N THR A 237 8.88 6.44 10.42
CA THR A 237 8.61 7.85 10.71
C THR A 237 8.45 8.65 9.42
N SER A 238 7.86 9.85 9.48
CA SER A 238 7.73 10.73 8.30
C SER A 238 9.10 11.06 7.67
N SER A 239 10.12 11.22 8.50
CA SER A 239 11.51 11.49 8.07
C SER A 239 12.10 10.28 7.34
N GLN A 240 12.04 9.10 7.97
CA GLN A 240 12.51 7.85 7.37
C GLN A 240 11.77 7.53 6.06
N ARG A 241 10.45 7.74 5.99
CA ARG A 241 9.68 7.57 4.75
C ARG A 241 10.18 8.47 3.63
N SER A 242 10.45 9.74 3.93
CA SER A 242 10.94 10.68 2.92
C SER A 242 12.30 10.25 2.38
N LYS A 243 13.24 9.91 3.27
CA LYS A 243 14.57 9.42 2.88
C LYS A 243 14.50 8.10 2.12
N MET A 244 13.62 7.19 2.52
CA MET A 244 13.37 5.92 1.83
C MET A 244 12.83 6.14 0.41
N VAL A 245 11.90 7.08 0.22
CA VAL A 245 11.38 7.42 -1.11
C VAL A 245 12.52 7.89 -2.00
N THR A 246 13.35 8.83 -1.53
CA THR A 246 14.50 9.32 -2.29
C THR A 246 15.53 8.22 -2.57
N ALA A 247 15.85 7.36 -1.60
CA ALA A 247 16.82 6.27 -1.77
C ALA A 247 16.33 5.18 -2.74
N SER A 248 15.03 4.91 -2.76
CA SER A 248 14.41 3.90 -3.63
C SER A 248 13.98 4.45 -5.00
N GLU A 249 14.05 5.76 -5.20
CA GLU A 249 13.71 6.38 -6.47
C GLU A 249 14.70 5.98 -7.57
N GLN A 250 14.17 5.54 -8.71
CA GLN A 250 14.95 5.17 -9.87
C GLN A 250 14.22 5.63 -11.13
N ASN A 251 14.88 6.50 -11.90
CA ASN A 251 14.40 6.85 -13.22
C ASN A 251 14.41 5.61 -14.14
N PRO A 252 13.68 5.64 -15.26
CA PRO A 252 13.55 4.48 -16.15
C PRO A 252 14.88 3.92 -16.66
N ARG A 253 15.85 4.79 -16.99
CA ARG A 253 17.17 4.40 -17.49
C ARG A 253 17.96 3.63 -16.45
N ASP A 254 18.07 4.18 -15.23
CA ASP A 254 18.85 3.57 -14.15
C ASP A 254 18.27 2.22 -13.76
N LYS A 255 16.93 2.12 -13.70
CA LYS A 255 16.25 0.85 -13.44
C LYS A 255 16.55 -0.17 -14.53
N LEU A 256 16.48 0.23 -15.81
CA LEU A 256 16.76 -0.64 -16.94
C LEU A 256 18.22 -1.13 -16.92
N ASN A 257 19.16 -0.23 -16.62
CA ASN A 257 20.59 -0.56 -16.51
C ASN A 257 20.83 -1.59 -15.41
N MET A 258 20.28 -1.38 -14.20
CA MET A 258 20.45 -2.37 -13.13
C MET A 258 19.84 -3.73 -13.49
N LEU A 259 18.67 -3.76 -14.14
CA LEU A 259 18.07 -5.03 -14.59
C LEU A 259 18.94 -5.72 -15.66
N ASN A 260 19.56 -4.97 -16.57
CA ASN A 260 20.50 -5.51 -17.55
C ASN A 260 21.78 -6.05 -16.90
N GLU A 261 22.37 -5.32 -15.95
CA GLU A 261 23.56 -5.74 -15.20
C GLU A 261 23.31 -7.04 -14.45
N VAL A 262 22.15 -7.15 -13.81
CA VAL A 262 21.79 -8.30 -12.99
C VAL A 262 21.44 -9.52 -13.86
N ARG A 263 20.92 -9.31 -15.08
CA ARG A 263 20.61 -10.39 -16.04
C ARG A 263 21.81 -10.87 -16.84
N SER A 264 22.77 -10.00 -17.14
CA SER A 264 23.84 -10.27 -18.11
C SER A 264 25.21 -10.45 -17.46
N LEU A 265 26.04 -11.30 -18.08
CA LEU A 265 27.49 -11.37 -17.82
C LEU A 265 28.29 -10.43 -18.74
N GLN A 266 27.62 -9.58 -19.51
CA GLN A 266 28.16 -9.11 -20.79
C GLN A 266 28.93 -7.79 -20.70
N PHE A 267 29.08 -7.21 -19.51
CA PHE A 267 29.99 -6.09 -19.30
C PHE A 267 31.43 -6.51 -19.02
N PHE A 268 31.72 -7.80 -18.83
CA PHE A 268 33.08 -8.23 -18.50
C PHE A 268 34.10 -8.01 -19.62
N VAL A 269 33.71 -8.03 -20.90
CA VAL A 269 34.69 -7.87 -22.01
C VAL A 269 35.09 -6.41 -22.18
N TYR A 270 34.12 -5.48 -22.19
CA TYR A 270 34.40 -4.05 -22.26
C TYR A 270 34.99 -3.52 -20.96
N ALA A 271 34.54 -4.02 -19.81
CA ALA A 271 35.16 -3.69 -18.54
C ALA A 271 36.58 -4.26 -18.44
N LEU A 272 36.93 -5.44 -18.95
CA LEU A 272 38.33 -5.89 -18.94
C LEU A 272 39.24 -4.99 -19.78
N ILE A 273 38.77 -4.55 -20.95
CA ILE A 273 39.52 -3.64 -21.84
C ILE A 273 39.66 -2.26 -21.19
N PHE A 274 38.60 -1.74 -20.55
CA PHE A 274 38.62 -0.47 -19.84
C PHE A 274 39.39 -0.56 -18.51
N LEU A 275 39.36 -1.71 -17.83
CA LEU A 275 40.07 -2.01 -16.60
C LEU A 275 41.58 -2.18 -16.87
N LEU A 276 41.99 -2.68 -18.03
CA LEU A 276 43.40 -2.65 -18.45
C LEU A 276 43.90 -1.19 -18.60
N ILE A 277 43.05 -0.29 -19.09
CA ILE A 277 43.37 1.14 -19.28
C ILE A 277 43.31 1.91 -17.95
N LEU A 278 42.37 1.56 -17.05
CA LEU A 278 42.13 2.26 -15.78
C LEU A 278 43.00 1.76 -14.62
N ILE A 279 43.39 0.47 -14.59
CA ILE A 279 44.33 -0.08 -13.59
C ILE A 279 45.69 0.62 -13.68
N LEU A 280 46.08 1.15 -14.84
CA LEU A 280 47.30 1.93 -15.01
C LEU A 280 47.20 3.36 -14.46
N THR A 281 46.02 3.89 -14.12
CA THR A 281 45.88 5.32 -13.76
C THR A 281 45.11 5.65 -12.49
N PHE A 282 44.12 4.88 -12.01
CA PHE A 282 43.40 5.25 -10.77
C PHE A 282 42.85 4.04 -10.01
N LYS A 283 43.13 3.99 -8.70
CA LYS A 283 42.70 2.94 -7.79
C LYS A 283 41.21 3.11 -7.43
N PHE A 284 40.32 2.69 -8.32
CA PHE A 284 38.87 2.61 -8.05
C PHE A 284 38.47 1.17 -7.68
N HIS A 285 37.76 1.02 -6.56
CA HIS A 285 37.29 -0.27 -6.04
C HIS A 285 35.97 -0.66 -6.74
N LEU A 286 36.05 -1.31 -7.90
CA LEU A 286 34.89 -1.92 -8.57
C LEU A 286 34.67 -3.33 -8.00
N GLN A 287 33.68 -3.50 -7.12
CA GLN A 287 33.19 -4.82 -6.74
C GLN A 287 32.42 -5.43 -7.91
N ALA A 288 32.90 -6.56 -8.44
CA ALA A 288 32.22 -7.31 -9.48
C ALA A 288 30.89 -7.89 -8.94
N LEU A 289 29.77 -7.44 -9.49
CA LEU A 289 28.44 -7.98 -9.19
C LEU A 289 28.24 -9.31 -9.94
N GLN A 290 28.03 -10.41 -9.22
CA GLN A 290 27.64 -11.69 -9.82
C GLN A 290 26.17 -11.65 -10.23
N GLY A 291 25.90 -11.60 -11.54
CA GLY A 291 24.54 -11.61 -12.10
C GLY A 291 23.72 -12.85 -11.70
N ILE A 292 22.40 -12.76 -11.85
CA ILE A 292 21.47 -13.87 -11.66
C ILE A 292 21.50 -14.77 -12.90
N LYS A 293 22.44 -15.71 -12.91
CA LYS A 293 22.58 -16.70 -13.99
C LYS A 293 21.47 -17.76 -13.94
N TYR A 294 20.21 -17.38 -14.19
CA TYR A 294 19.10 -18.33 -14.18
C TYR A 294 19.26 -19.44 -15.23
N ASN A 295 19.84 -19.13 -16.40
CA ASN A 295 20.15 -20.14 -17.42
C ASN A 295 21.20 -21.16 -16.97
N ASP A 296 21.94 -20.91 -15.88
CA ASP A 296 22.89 -21.86 -15.28
C ASP A 296 22.27 -22.76 -14.20
N ASP A 297 21.03 -22.49 -13.80
CA ASP A 297 20.34 -23.27 -12.77
C ASP A 297 20.09 -24.71 -13.26
N PRO A 298 20.51 -25.73 -12.49
CA PRO A 298 20.44 -27.12 -12.94
C PRO A 298 18.99 -27.61 -13.10
N MET A 299 18.06 -27.17 -12.25
CA MET A 299 16.65 -27.57 -12.37
C MET A 299 15.99 -26.92 -13.58
N LEU A 300 16.26 -25.64 -13.85
CA LEU A 300 15.74 -24.99 -15.06
C LEU A 300 16.27 -25.66 -16.33
N LYS A 301 17.56 -26.04 -16.36
CA LYS A 301 18.15 -26.80 -17.48
C LYS A 301 17.50 -28.17 -17.66
N GLU A 302 17.33 -28.95 -16.59
CA GLU A 302 16.69 -30.26 -16.63
C GLU A 302 15.20 -30.18 -17.05
N CYS A 303 14.51 -29.10 -16.68
CA CYS A 303 13.15 -28.81 -17.15
C CYS A 303 13.10 -28.34 -18.61
N GLY A 304 14.24 -28.15 -19.28
CA GLY A 304 14.32 -27.64 -20.65
C GLY A 304 13.95 -26.16 -20.79
N VAL A 305 14.03 -25.38 -19.71
CA VAL A 305 13.69 -23.96 -19.69
C VAL A 305 14.92 -23.13 -20.03
N ARG A 306 14.77 -22.23 -21.01
CA ARG A 306 15.79 -21.24 -21.37
C ARG A 306 15.19 -19.84 -21.34
N ILE A 307 15.84 -18.94 -20.61
CA ILE A 307 15.42 -17.55 -20.44
C ILE A 307 16.12 -16.68 -21.49
N SER A 308 15.33 -15.92 -22.24
CA SER A 308 15.82 -14.94 -23.21
C SER A 308 16.63 -13.84 -22.51
N SER A 309 17.71 -13.38 -23.14
CA SER A 309 18.52 -12.24 -22.65
C SER A 309 17.80 -10.91 -22.82
N ASN A 310 16.97 -10.78 -23.86
CA ASN A 310 16.32 -9.52 -24.22
C ASN A 310 15.04 -9.30 -23.41
N PHE A 311 14.68 -8.02 -23.20
CA PHE A 311 13.35 -7.68 -22.72
C PHE A 311 12.29 -8.00 -23.78
N THR A 312 11.11 -8.41 -23.32
CA THR A 312 9.96 -8.60 -24.21
C THR A 312 9.56 -7.25 -24.80
N GLU A 313 9.61 -7.14 -26.12
CA GLU A 313 9.04 -6.00 -26.83
C GLU A 313 7.53 -6.16 -26.92
N VAL A 314 6.81 -5.09 -26.61
CA VAL A 314 5.35 -5.07 -26.61
C VAL A 314 4.87 -3.85 -27.39
N GLU A 315 3.81 -4.03 -28.16
CA GLU A 315 3.14 -2.93 -28.82
C GLU A 315 2.19 -2.25 -27.83
N GLY A 316 2.35 -0.94 -27.67
CA GLY A 316 1.49 -0.13 -26.82
C GLY A 316 0.76 0.92 -27.65
N ARG A 317 -0.52 1.15 -27.33
CA ARG A 317 -1.33 2.21 -27.93
C ARG A 317 -1.39 3.39 -26.98
N ILE A 318 -1.44 4.62 -27.49
CA ILE A 318 -1.61 5.82 -26.66
C ILE A 318 -3.04 6.32 -26.85
N LEU A 319 -3.87 6.17 -25.82
CA LEU A 319 -5.20 6.78 -25.83
C LEU A 319 -5.09 8.29 -25.72
N ALA A 320 -5.91 8.99 -26.50
CA ALA A 320 -6.06 10.43 -26.36
C ALA A 320 -6.70 10.76 -25.01
N ALA A 321 -6.23 11.83 -24.37
CA ALA A 321 -6.90 12.40 -23.22
C ALA A 321 -8.36 12.77 -23.57
N PRO A 322 -9.31 12.66 -22.63
CA PRO A 322 -10.69 13.01 -22.88
C PRO A 322 -10.81 14.45 -23.36
N LYS A 323 -11.49 14.63 -24.51
CA LYS A 323 -11.45 15.86 -25.32
C LYS A 323 -12.09 17.08 -24.64
N LEU A 324 -12.97 16.89 -23.65
CA LEU A 324 -13.79 17.97 -23.07
C LEU A 324 -13.92 17.83 -21.55
N LEU A 325 -12.96 18.43 -20.83
CA LEU A 325 -13.20 18.92 -19.48
C LEU A 325 -13.70 20.36 -19.59
N LYS A 326 -14.89 20.66 -19.05
CA LYS A 326 -15.46 22.03 -19.10
C LYS A 326 -15.32 22.75 -17.77
N ALA A 327 -14.92 24.02 -17.83
CA ALA A 327 -14.96 24.98 -16.73
C ALA A 327 -16.32 25.69 -16.67
N GLY A 328 -16.60 26.39 -15.57
CA GLY A 328 -17.90 27.06 -15.35
C GLY A 328 -18.20 28.20 -16.32
N ASN A 329 -17.16 28.87 -16.79
CA ASN A 329 -17.26 29.94 -17.79
C ASN A 329 -17.34 29.43 -19.23
N GLY A 330 -17.67 28.14 -19.44
CA GLY A 330 -17.78 27.52 -20.76
C GLY A 330 -16.46 27.23 -21.46
N LEU A 331 -15.32 27.63 -20.89
CA LEU A 331 -14.00 27.38 -21.46
C LEU A 331 -13.60 25.90 -21.32
N ASN A 332 -12.88 25.41 -22.33
CA ASN A 332 -12.32 24.07 -22.33
C ASN A 332 -11.04 24.02 -21.48
N LEU A 333 -10.92 22.94 -20.70
CA LEU A 333 -9.70 22.50 -20.03
C LEU A 333 -9.06 21.43 -20.91
N PHE A 334 -7.87 21.71 -21.42
CA PHE A 334 -7.12 20.78 -22.27
C PHE A 334 -6.04 20.09 -21.44
N PRO A 335 -6.16 18.79 -21.16
CA PRO A 335 -5.10 18.05 -20.50
C PRO A 335 -3.88 17.94 -21.42
N LYS A 336 -2.72 18.37 -20.93
CA LYS A 336 -1.41 18.12 -21.54
C LYS A 336 -0.60 17.25 -20.61
N ASP A 337 -0.09 16.13 -21.10
CA ASP A 337 0.65 15.13 -20.31
C ASP A 337 -0.11 14.71 -19.03
N GLY A 338 -1.44 14.57 -19.16
CA GLY A 338 -2.34 14.22 -18.05
C GLY A 338 -2.55 15.34 -17.03
N ARG A 339 -2.28 16.61 -17.35
CA ARG A 339 -2.45 17.76 -16.43
C ARG A 339 -3.17 18.93 -17.07
N TRP A 340 -3.92 19.65 -16.26
CA TRP A 340 -4.57 20.90 -16.65
C TRP A 340 -4.44 21.93 -15.52
N ASN A 341 -4.98 23.14 -15.71
CA ASN A 341 -5.03 24.16 -14.68
C ASN A 341 -6.25 25.08 -14.85
N PHE A 342 -6.62 25.78 -13.77
CA PHE A 342 -7.71 26.75 -13.74
C PHE A 342 -7.22 28.20 -13.89
N ARG A 343 -6.11 28.45 -14.59
CA ARG A 343 -5.67 29.84 -14.86
C ARG A 343 -6.70 30.52 -15.76
N GLY A 344 -7.28 31.63 -15.29
CA GLY A 344 -8.35 32.37 -15.97
C GLY A 344 -9.66 31.59 -16.14
N LYS A 345 -9.92 30.58 -15.29
CA LYS A 345 -11.11 29.73 -15.39
C LYS A 345 -11.78 29.55 -14.03
N GLU A 346 -13.10 29.38 -14.07
CA GLU A 346 -13.97 29.15 -12.92
C GLU A 346 -14.36 27.69 -12.77
N PHE A 347 -14.80 27.30 -11.57
CA PHE A 347 -15.34 25.96 -11.33
C PHE A 347 -16.67 25.74 -12.06
N ALA A 348 -16.90 24.52 -12.56
CA ALA A 348 -18.11 24.16 -13.32
C ALA A 348 -19.40 24.49 -12.56
N GLU A 349 -19.46 24.12 -11.27
CA GLU A 349 -20.53 24.49 -10.35
C GLU A 349 -19.86 24.98 -9.05
N PRO A 350 -19.67 26.29 -8.87
CA PRO A 350 -19.08 26.82 -7.66
C PRO A 350 -20.07 26.72 -6.50
N ALA A 351 -19.64 26.11 -5.40
CA ALA A 351 -20.42 26.02 -4.18
C ALA A 351 -20.58 27.39 -3.52
N THR A 352 -21.72 27.58 -2.85
CA THR A 352 -21.97 28.76 -2.02
C THR A 352 -21.45 28.50 -0.61
N PHE A 353 -20.60 29.39 -0.09
CA PHE A 353 -20.10 29.24 1.28
C PHE A 353 -21.15 29.72 2.28
N PRO A 354 -21.51 28.88 3.27
CA PRO A 354 -22.35 29.29 4.39
C PRO A 354 -21.52 30.13 5.39
N SER A 355 -22.09 30.39 6.58
CA SER A 355 -21.31 30.89 7.71
C SER A 355 -20.13 29.95 8.00
N TRP A 356 -18.96 30.53 8.22
CA TRP A 356 -17.72 29.77 8.35
C TRP A 356 -16.78 30.39 9.38
N ALA A 357 -15.92 29.55 9.93
CA ALA A 357 -14.93 29.94 10.92
C ALA A 357 -13.56 29.32 10.62
N VAL A 358 -12.53 29.90 11.22
CA VAL A 358 -11.15 29.42 11.19
C VAL A 358 -10.77 28.97 12.59
N VAL A 359 -10.17 27.79 12.69
CA VAL A 359 -9.66 27.24 13.93
C VAL A 359 -8.16 27.02 13.74
N ASN A 360 -7.34 27.61 14.60
CA ASN A 360 -5.90 27.61 14.46
C ASN A 360 -5.23 26.87 15.62
N PHE A 361 -4.64 25.72 15.30
CA PHE A 361 -3.76 24.96 16.18
C PHE A 361 -2.27 25.25 15.90
N SER A 362 -1.97 26.15 14.95
CA SER A 362 -0.61 26.53 14.61
C SER A 362 -0.13 27.75 15.42
N ARG A 363 1.15 28.11 15.28
CA ARG A 363 1.70 29.36 15.83
C ARG A 363 1.60 30.52 14.85
N GLY A 364 1.18 30.25 13.62
CA GLY A 364 1.17 31.21 12.53
C GLY A 364 -0.06 32.09 12.54
N ASN A 365 0.05 33.31 12.03
CA ASN A 365 -1.09 34.20 11.83
C ASN A 365 -1.95 33.68 10.66
N PRO A 366 -3.23 33.32 10.88
CA PRO A 366 -4.06 32.70 9.86
C PRO A 366 -4.57 33.70 8.80
N HIS A 367 -4.62 35.00 9.08
CA HIS A 367 -5.31 35.99 8.26
C HIS A 367 -4.78 36.07 6.83
N SER A 368 -3.45 36.21 6.64
CA SER A 368 -2.86 36.33 5.30
C SER A 368 -3.12 35.11 4.41
N LEU A 369 -3.08 33.92 4.99
CA LEU A 369 -3.39 32.66 4.31
C LEU A 369 -4.87 32.60 3.91
N VAL A 370 -5.75 32.99 4.83
CA VAL A 370 -7.20 32.95 4.65
C VAL A 370 -7.67 34.00 3.64
N ASP A 371 -7.13 35.21 3.70
CA ASP A 371 -7.46 36.30 2.77
C ASP A 371 -7.01 35.96 1.34
N ALA A 372 -5.83 35.34 1.19
CA ALA A 372 -5.37 34.81 -0.10
C ALA A 372 -6.30 33.71 -0.64
N LEU A 373 -6.82 32.84 0.24
CA LEU A 373 -7.79 31.81 -0.12
C LEU A 373 -9.13 32.43 -0.56
N ILE A 374 -9.63 33.45 0.14
CA ILE A 374 -10.86 34.17 -0.23
C ILE A 374 -10.72 34.84 -1.59
N LYS A 375 -9.62 35.56 -1.81
CA LYS A 375 -9.33 36.23 -3.09
C LYS A 375 -9.33 35.23 -4.24
N LEU A 376 -8.55 34.15 -4.09
CA LEU A 376 -8.46 33.12 -5.12
C LEU A 376 -9.78 32.37 -5.32
N GLY A 377 -10.56 32.14 -4.25
CA GLY A 377 -11.88 31.53 -4.32
C GLY A 377 -12.85 32.34 -5.18
N ARG A 378 -12.85 33.67 -5.02
CA ARG A 378 -13.65 34.58 -5.86
C ARG A 378 -13.25 34.51 -7.33
N GLU A 379 -11.94 34.45 -7.61
CA GLU A 379 -11.41 34.24 -8.98
C GLU A 379 -11.79 32.87 -9.58
N LYS A 380 -12.24 31.91 -8.77
CA LYS A 380 -12.78 30.61 -9.24
C LYS A 380 -14.30 30.56 -9.29
N GLY A 381 -14.97 31.70 -9.12
CA GLY A 381 -16.43 31.81 -9.13
C GLY A 381 -17.10 31.47 -7.80
N MET A 382 -16.32 31.19 -6.73
CA MET A 382 -16.89 30.87 -5.42
C MET A 382 -17.34 32.14 -4.69
N LYS A 383 -18.57 32.13 -4.17
CA LYS A 383 -19.10 33.20 -3.32
C LYS A 383 -18.69 32.95 -1.87
N ILE A 384 -17.52 33.47 -1.48
CA ILE A 384 -16.96 33.34 -0.12
C ILE A 384 -17.23 34.63 0.69
N PRO A 385 -18.01 34.57 1.78
CA PRO A 385 -18.20 35.71 2.69
C PRO A 385 -16.86 36.20 3.25
N PRO A 386 -16.61 37.53 3.26
CA PRO A 386 -15.36 38.08 3.79
C PRO A 386 -15.26 38.01 5.32
N SER A 387 -16.40 37.97 6.02
CA SER A 387 -16.44 37.88 7.48
C SER A 387 -16.25 36.44 7.95
N TYR A 388 -15.28 36.21 8.82
CA TYR A 388 -15.04 34.93 9.48
C TYR A 388 -14.57 35.17 10.93
N GLU A 389 -14.91 34.24 11.81
CA GLU A 389 -14.37 34.21 13.17
C GLU A 389 -13.12 33.33 13.25
N VAL A 390 -12.17 33.71 14.10
CA VAL A 390 -10.93 32.96 14.33
C VAL A 390 -10.90 32.46 15.78
N PHE A 391 -10.68 31.16 15.95
CA PHE A 391 -10.49 30.51 17.23
C PHE A 391 -9.06 30.02 17.36
N GLU A 392 -8.32 30.59 18.31
CA GLU A 392 -6.93 30.26 18.57
C GLU A 392 -6.81 29.23 19.70
N GLU A 393 -5.87 28.30 19.56
CA GLU A 393 -5.55 27.36 20.63
C GLU A 393 -4.82 28.04 21.79
N ASP A 394 -5.22 27.71 23.02
CA ASP A 394 -4.48 28.11 24.21
C ASP A 394 -3.08 27.46 24.21
N ASN A 395 -2.05 28.30 24.32
CA ASN A 395 -0.65 27.88 24.38
C ASN A 395 -0.38 26.83 25.48
N GLN A 396 -1.12 26.85 26.59
CA GLN A 396 -0.96 25.91 27.69
C GLN A 396 -1.37 24.47 27.32
N LEU A 397 -2.24 24.29 26.32
CA LEU A 397 -2.77 22.98 25.91
C LEU A 397 -1.84 22.26 24.91
N LYS A 398 -0.74 22.87 24.48
CA LYS A 398 0.12 22.31 23.43
C LYS A 398 0.87 21.03 23.83
N SER A 399 1.02 20.78 25.14
CA SER A 399 1.58 19.55 25.69
C SER A 399 0.54 18.43 25.84
N GLU A 400 -0.74 18.75 25.72
CA GLU A 400 -1.83 17.78 25.87
C GLU A 400 -2.01 16.91 24.63
N THR A 401 -2.74 15.81 24.79
CA THR A 401 -3.10 14.94 23.66
C THR A 401 -4.00 15.66 22.66
N GLY A 402 -3.87 15.34 21.37
CA GLY A 402 -4.74 15.86 20.31
C GLY A 402 -6.24 15.75 20.61
N THR A 403 -6.68 14.71 21.31
CA THR A 403 -8.09 14.55 21.73
C THR A 403 -8.53 15.65 22.69
N ILE A 404 -7.74 15.95 23.72
CA ILE A 404 -8.04 16.98 24.72
C ILE A 404 -8.01 18.36 24.06
N ARG A 405 -7.00 18.62 23.22
CA ARG A 405 -6.84 19.88 22.47
C ARG A 405 -8.07 20.17 21.61
N VAL A 406 -8.55 19.17 20.87
CA VAL A 406 -9.79 19.28 20.07
C VAL A 406 -11.00 19.51 20.95
N GLN A 407 -11.15 18.77 22.04
CA GLN A 407 -12.29 18.94 22.95
C GLN A 407 -12.37 20.37 23.49
N LYS A 408 -11.26 20.90 24.01
CA LYS A 408 -11.17 22.26 24.57
C LYS A 408 -11.45 23.33 23.52
N MET A 409 -10.98 23.14 22.29
CA MET A 409 -11.30 24.03 21.18
C MET A 409 -12.81 24.08 20.90
N PHE A 410 -13.49 22.92 20.88
CA PHE A 410 -14.94 22.89 20.72
C PHE A 410 -15.71 23.49 21.91
N GLU A 411 -15.19 23.37 23.13
CA GLU A 411 -15.76 24.05 24.31
C GLU A 411 -15.63 25.58 24.18
N SER A 412 -14.48 26.08 23.72
CA SER A 412 -14.25 27.50 23.45
C SER A 412 -15.21 28.04 22.39
N MET A 413 -15.29 27.36 21.24
CA MET A 413 -16.24 27.71 20.17
C MET A 413 -17.67 27.79 20.69
N LYS A 414 -18.13 26.77 21.44
CA LYS A 414 -19.50 26.76 22.00
C LYS A 414 -19.81 27.93 22.92
N LYS A 415 -18.84 28.36 23.74
CA LYS A 415 -19.02 29.52 24.65
C LYS A 415 -19.22 30.81 23.85
N GLN A 416 -18.45 30.99 22.79
CA GLN A 416 -18.48 32.21 21.99
C GLN A 416 -19.73 32.29 21.11
N PHE A 417 -20.24 31.16 20.61
CA PHE A 417 -21.47 31.15 19.81
C PHE A 417 -22.76 31.34 20.64
N ASN A 418 -22.73 31.23 21.96
CA ASN A 418 -23.78 31.65 22.91
C ASN A 418 -25.26 31.45 22.46
N GLY A 419 -25.58 30.28 21.89
CA GLY A 419 -26.94 29.93 21.41
C GLY A 419 -27.21 30.18 19.92
N ALA A 420 -26.30 30.84 19.19
CA ALA A 420 -26.31 30.92 17.73
C ALA A 420 -26.01 29.56 17.08
N PRO A 421 -26.53 29.28 15.87
CA PRO A 421 -26.22 28.06 15.16
C PRO A 421 -24.71 27.95 14.87
N PRO A 422 -24.09 26.78 15.08
CA PRO A 422 -22.67 26.59 14.80
C PRO A 422 -22.36 26.80 13.32
N PRO A 423 -21.12 27.19 12.97
CA PRO A 423 -20.75 27.41 11.58
C PRO A 423 -20.88 26.11 10.79
N ASN A 424 -21.41 26.21 9.58
CA ASN A 424 -21.58 25.06 8.69
C ASN A 424 -20.24 24.62 8.06
N PHE A 425 -19.21 25.48 8.11
CA PHE A 425 -17.87 25.21 7.61
C PHE A 425 -16.77 25.64 8.58
N ILE A 426 -15.72 24.81 8.73
CA ILE A 426 -14.52 25.18 9.48
C ILE A 426 -13.25 24.91 8.68
N ILE A 427 -12.39 25.91 8.56
CA ILE A 427 -10.98 25.74 8.17
C ILE A 427 -10.17 25.45 9.43
N CYS A 428 -9.52 24.30 9.48
CA CYS A 428 -8.69 23.88 10.61
C CYS A 428 -7.21 23.98 10.21
N ILE A 429 -6.48 24.92 10.81
CA ILE A 429 -5.06 25.13 10.53
C ILE A 429 -4.25 24.32 11.53
N LEU A 430 -3.45 23.40 11.02
CA LEU A 430 -2.62 22.48 11.80
C LEU A 430 -1.18 23.01 11.90
N SER A 431 -0.55 22.79 13.05
CA SER A 431 0.86 23.12 13.31
C SER A 431 1.83 22.34 12.45
N GLU A 432 1.50 21.08 12.13
CA GLU A 432 2.38 20.16 11.41
C GLU A 432 1.86 19.82 10.01
N ARG A 433 2.79 19.74 9.05
CA ARG A 433 2.47 19.38 7.66
C ARG A 433 2.02 17.94 7.48
N LYS A 434 2.44 17.02 8.35
CA LYS A 434 2.14 15.58 8.23
C LYS A 434 1.95 14.98 9.62
N ASN A 435 0.94 14.12 9.78
CA ASN A 435 0.67 13.31 10.98
C ASN A 435 0.39 14.11 12.26
N SER A 436 -0.28 15.25 12.15
CA SER A 436 -0.77 15.95 13.34
C SER A 436 -1.70 15.05 14.15
N ASP A 437 -1.39 14.91 15.43
CA ASP A 437 -2.16 14.20 16.46
C ASP A 437 -3.60 14.74 16.61
N VAL A 438 -3.82 16.02 16.26
CA VAL A 438 -5.13 16.69 16.24
C VAL A 438 -6.04 16.19 15.11
N TYR A 439 -5.48 15.75 13.97
CA TYR A 439 -6.28 15.49 12.75
C TYR A 439 -7.34 14.39 12.96
N GLY A 440 -6.97 13.26 13.56
CA GLY A 440 -7.88 12.14 13.81
C GLY A 440 -9.05 12.54 14.70
N PRO A 441 -8.79 13.04 15.94
CA PRO A 441 -9.82 13.53 16.84
C PRO A 441 -10.69 14.65 16.23
N TRP A 442 -10.09 15.56 15.46
CA TRP A 442 -10.81 16.62 14.77
C TRP A 442 -11.81 16.06 13.74
N LYS A 443 -11.39 15.08 12.94
CA LYS A 443 -12.28 14.41 11.98
C LYS A 443 -13.35 13.59 12.68
N LYS A 444 -13.02 12.91 13.78
CA LYS A 444 -14.01 12.19 14.60
C LYS A 444 -15.13 13.11 15.07
N ARG A 445 -14.78 14.27 15.63
CA ARG A 445 -15.78 15.22 16.14
C ARG A 445 -16.61 15.84 15.01
N THR A 446 -15.95 16.33 13.96
CA THR A 446 -16.64 17.03 12.86
C THR A 446 -17.56 16.11 12.05
N LEU A 447 -17.16 14.85 11.80
CA LEU A 447 -17.91 13.93 10.93
C LEU A 447 -19.04 13.18 11.65
N PHE A 448 -18.82 12.75 12.89
CA PHE A 448 -19.79 11.91 13.62
C PHE A 448 -20.63 12.67 14.62
N GLN A 449 -20.08 13.70 15.27
CA GLN A 449 -20.73 14.31 16.44
C GLN A 449 -21.38 15.66 16.13
N CYS A 450 -20.75 16.48 15.29
CA CYS A 450 -21.25 17.82 14.99
C CYS A 450 -21.83 17.98 13.57
N GLY A 451 -21.45 17.10 12.64
CA GLY A 451 -21.88 17.21 11.25
C GLY A 451 -21.46 18.51 10.56
N ILE A 452 -20.24 18.97 10.86
CA ILE A 452 -19.67 20.21 10.30
C ILE A 452 -18.69 19.85 9.20
N VAL A 453 -18.85 20.45 8.02
CA VAL A 453 -17.90 20.28 6.93
C VAL A 453 -16.57 20.94 7.33
N SER A 454 -15.46 20.21 7.23
CA SER A 454 -14.14 20.74 7.63
C SER A 454 -13.02 20.52 6.61
N GLN A 455 -12.18 21.53 6.45
CA GLN A 455 -10.96 21.48 5.64
C GLN A 455 -9.74 21.76 6.50
N CYS A 456 -8.89 20.75 6.67
CA CYS A 456 -7.62 20.92 7.37
C CYS A 456 -6.55 21.44 6.41
N ILE A 457 -5.77 22.42 6.84
CA ILE A 457 -4.66 23.04 6.08
C ILE A 457 -3.45 23.05 7.01
N ALA A 458 -2.27 22.73 6.49
CA ALA A 458 -1.04 22.91 7.26
C ALA A 458 -0.57 24.35 7.10
N TYR A 459 -0.21 25.01 8.19
CA TYR A 459 0.28 26.39 8.11
C TYR A 459 1.52 26.50 7.20
N THR A 460 1.56 27.53 6.36
CA THR A 460 2.71 27.86 5.51
C THR A 460 2.85 29.37 5.43
N SER A 461 4.07 29.86 5.65
CA SER A 461 4.39 31.29 5.50
C SER A 461 4.47 31.72 4.04
N ASN A 462 4.78 30.79 3.13
CA ASN A 462 4.80 31.04 1.69
C ASN A 462 3.51 30.49 1.07
N THR A 463 2.59 31.39 0.72
CA THR A 463 1.30 31.08 0.09
C THR A 463 1.49 30.83 -1.41
N ASN A 464 1.31 29.58 -1.82
CA ASN A 464 1.39 29.18 -3.22
C ASN A 464 -0.02 29.10 -3.82
N GLU A 465 -0.29 29.87 -4.88
CA GLU A 465 -1.60 29.85 -5.57
C GLU A 465 -2.00 28.46 -6.06
N HIS A 466 -1.06 27.63 -6.52
CA HIS A 466 -1.34 26.26 -6.91
C HIS A 466 -1.78 25.40 -5.72
N TYR A 467 -1.17 25.61 -4.55
CA TYR A 467 -1.58 24.93 -3.32
C TYR A 467 -2.99 25.36 -2.90
N LEU A 468 -3.25 26.66 -2.85
CA LEU A 468 -4.57 27.20 -2.48
C LEU A 468 -5.65 26.80 -3.49
N THR A 469 -5.35 26.76 -4.78
CA THR A 469 -6.27 26.23 -5.81
C THR A 469 -6.65 24.79 -5.49
N ASN A 470 -5.67 23.92 -5.16
CA ASN A 470 -5.95 22.53 -4.80
C ASN A 470 -6.75 22.41 -3.49
N VAL A 471 -6.58 23.35 -2.55
CA VAL A 471 -7.43 23.43 -1.35
C VAL A 471 -8.86 23.80 -1.75
N LEU A 472 -9.05 24.82 -2.61
CA LEU A 472 -10.36 25.25 -3.10
C LEU A 472 -11.08 24.14 -3.87
N LEU A 473 -10.37 23.35 -4.68
CA LEU A 473 -10.93 22.17 -5.36
C LEU A 473 -11.60 21.22 -4.36
N LYS A 474 -10.94 20.97 -3.22
CA LYS A 474 -11.46 20.09 -2.15
C LYS A 474 -12.63 20.72 -1.41
N ILE A 475 -12.58 22.03 -1.15
CA ILE A 475 -13.67 22.73 -0.47
C ILE A 475 -14.92 22.74 -1.34
N ASN A 476 -14.79 23.06 -2.63
CA ASN A 476 -15.92 23.12 -3.56
C ASN A 476 -16.73 21.81 -3.57
N VAL A 477 -16.07 20.66 -3.74
CA VAL A 477 -16.75 19.36 -3.79
C VAL A 477 -17.34 18.90 -2.46
N LYS A 478 -16.78 19.36 -1.33
CA LYS A 478 -17.36 19.08 -0.01
C LYS A 478 -18.69 19.78 0.21
N PHE A 479 -18.92 20.91 -0.46
CA PHE A 479 -20.19 21.62 -0.46
C PHE A 479 -21.09 21.22 -1.63
N GLY A 480 -20.79 20.11 -2.32
CA GLY A 480 -21.60 19.60 -3.42
C GLY A 480 -21.40 20.34 -4.74
N GLY A 481 -20.44 21.25 -4.82
CA GLY A 481 -20.01 21.87 -6.07
C GLY A 481 -19.26 20.88 -6.98
N LEU A 482 -18.97 21.33 -8.20
CA LEU A 482 -18.28 20.58 -9.25
C LEU A 482 -17.13 21.43 -9.80
N ASN A 483 -15.90 20.91 -9.83
CA ASN A 483 -14.76 21.70 -10.31
C ASN A 483 -14.68 21.70 -11.84
N SER A 484 -14.78 20.52 -12.43
CA SER A 484 -14.77 20.35 -13.88
C SER A 484 -15.74 19.24 -14.28
N LEU A 485 -16.49 19.48 -15.35
CA LEU A 485 -17.38 18.48 -15.94
C LEU A 485 -16.60 17.61 -16.93
N LEU A 486 -16.58 16.31 -16.68
CA LEU A 486 -16.05 15.32 -17.63
C LEU A 486 -17.13 14.95 -18.66
N THR A 487 -16.87 15.23 -19.93
CA THR A 487 -17.72 14.71 -21.01
C THR A 487 -17.15 13.36 -21.47
N MET A 488 -17.95 12.30 -21.30
CA MET A 488 -17.54 10.95 -21.69
C MET A 488 -18.00 10.63 -23.10
N ASP A 489 -17.08 10.15 -23.94
CA ASP A 489 -17.37 9.66 -25.30
C ASP A 489 -17.63 8.15 -25.25
N CYS A 490 -18.70 7.76 -24.55
CA CYS A 490 -19.13 6.38 -24.41
C CYS A 490 -20.66 6.33 -24.43
N SER A 491 -21.24 6.05 -25.60
CA SER A 491 -22.70 6.00 -25.80
C SER A 491 -23.37 5.07 -24.79
N ARG A 492 -22.85 3.85 -24.60
CA ARG A 492 -23.40 2.84 -23.67
C ARG A 492 -23.59 3.33 -22.23
N VAL A 493 -22.71 4.21 -21.75
CA VAL A 493 -22.75 4.77 -20.38
C VAL A 493 -23.50 6.10 -20.33
N THR A 494 -23.53 6.85 -21.43
CA THR A 494 -24.16 8.18 -21.49
C THR A 494 -25.63 8.13 -21.88
N THR A 495 -26.06 7.13 -22.64
CA THR A 495 -27.46 6.98 -23.09
C THR A 495 -28.33 6.23 -22.08
N ILE A 496 -27.75 5.29 -21.34
CA ILE A 496 -28.44 4.53 -20.30
C ILE A 496 -27.97 5.05 -18.95
N PRO A 497 -28.87 5.35 -18.00
CA PRO A 497 -28.48 5.73 -16.65
C PRO A 497 -27.61 4.67 -15.95
N THR A 498 -26.29 4.91 -15.93
CA THR A 498 -25.28 4.03 -15.35
C THR A 498 -24.64 4.65 -14.10
N ILE A 499 -24.44 3.82 -13.09
CA ILE A 499 -23.79 4.13 -11.81
C ILE A 499 -22.41 3.50 -11.85
N VAL A 500 -21.38 4.28 -11.50
CA VAL A 500 -20.04 3.75 -11.30
C VAL A 500 -19.71 3.69 -9.82
N ILE A 501 -19.34 2.50 -9.38
CA ILE A 501 -18.98 2.12 -8.03
C ILE A 501 -17.45 1.99 -7.95
N GLY A 502 -16.89 2.32 -6.80
CA GLY A 502 -15.52 2.03 -6.42
C GLY A 502 -15.54 1.42 -5.03
N MET A 503 -14.72 0.42 -4.79
CA MET A 503 -14.71 -0.32 -3.54
C MET A 503 -13.25 -0.51 -3.14
N ASP A 504 -12.89 -0.23 -1.88
CA ASP A 504 -11.53 -0.46 -1.36
C ASP A 504 -11.59 -0.85 0.11
N VAL A 505 -10.55 -1.55 0.59
CA VAL A 505 -10.40 -1.92 2.01
C VAL A 505 -9.07 -1.38 2.54
N CYS A 506 -9.14 -0.64 3.64
CA CYS A 506 -7.97 -0.15 4.36
C CYS A 506 -7.67 -1.05 5.57
N HIS A 507 -6.47 -1.61 5.62
CA HIS A 507 -5.99 -2.42 6.74
C HIS A 507 -5.12 -1.61 7.70
N GLY A 508 -5.10 -2.04 8.97
CA GLY A 508 -4.11 -1.60 9.94
C GLY A 508 -2.67 -2.01 9.58
N SER A 509 -1.72 -1.52 10.37
CA SER A 509 -0.30 -1.86 10.23
C SER A 509 -0.06 -3.38 10.19
N THR A 510 0.96 -3.83 9.47
CA THR A 510 1.33 -5.25 9.44
C THR A 510 1.67 -5.72 10.84
N GLY A 511 1.00 -6.77 11.32
CA GLY A 511 1.14 -7.26 12.69
C GLY A 511 0.04 -6.78 13.64
N SER A 512 -0.72 -5.73 13.31
CA SER A 512 -1.81 -5.28 14.17
C SER A 512 -3.09 -6.10 14.00
N ASN A 513 -3.90 -6.10 15.06
CA ASN A 513 -5.25 -6.66 15.12
C ASN A 513 -6.33 -5.57 14.97
N VAL A 514 -5.95 -4.41 14.42
CA VAL A 514 -6.88 -3.31 14.16
C VAL A 514 -7.89 -3.74 13.09
N PRO A 515 -9.20 -3.48 13.30
CA PRO A 515 -10.23 -3.75 12.32
C PRO A 515 -9.89 -3.13 10.95
N SER A 516 -10.24 -3.83 9.88
CA SER A 516 -10.14 -3.25 8.53
C SER A 516 -11.36 -2.38 8.25
N ILE A 517 -11.20 -1.38 7.40
CA ILE A 517 -12.31 -0.50 7.00
C ILE A 517 -12.58 -0.69 5.52
N ALA A 518 -13.77 -1.18 5.21
CA ALA A 518 -14.29 -1.26 3.85
C ALA A 518 -15.01 0.04 3.48
N ALA A 519 -14.82 0.48 2.24
CA ALA A 519 -15.53 1.62 1.66
C ALA A 519 -16.13 1.24 0.32
N VAL A 520 -17.38 1.65 0.09
CA VAL A 520 -18.07 1.59 -1.20
C VAL A 520 -18.49 2.99 -1.58
N VAL A 521 -18.10 3.42 -2.77
CA VAL A 521 -18.33 4.76 -3.31
C VAL A 521 -19.12 4.64 -4.60
N SER A 522 -20.19 5.41 -4.79
CA SER A 522 -20.89 5.47 -6.08
C SER A 522 -20.90 6.87 -6.65
N SER A 523 -20.96 6.95 -7.97
CA SER A 523 -21.32 8.18 -8.68
C SER A 523 -22.76 8.58 -8.35
N THR A 524 -23.00 9.88 -8.19
CA THR A 524 -24.32 10.46 -7.92
C THR A 524 -24.71 11.36 -9.08
N GLY A 525 -25.65 10.91 -9.92
CA GLY A 525 -26.19 11.69 -11.04
C GLY A 525 -25.57 11.38 -12.42
N SER A 526 -26.44 11.43 -13.43
CA SER A 526 -26.12 11.40 -14.87
C SER A 526 -26.55 12.73 -15.49
N PRO A 527 -25.85 13.28 -16.51
CA PRO A 527 -24.62 12.79 -17.13
C PRO A 527 -23.39 13.51 -16.55
N GLY A 528 -22.39 12.78 -16.07
CA GLY A 528 -21.12 13.44 -15.71
C GLY A 528 -20.19 12.68 -14.78
N MET A 529 -20.67 11.66 -14.04
CA MET A 529 -19.85 10.74 -13.22
C MET A 529 -18.73 11.45 -12.42
N SER A 530 -19.01 12.66 -11.94
CA SER A 530 -18.03 13.56 -11.34
C SER A 530 -18.32 13.91 -9.88
N LYS A 531 -19.52 13.57 -9.40
CA LYS A 531 -19.92 13.64 -7.98
C LYS A 531 -20.07 12.23 -7.44
N TYR A 532 -19.63 12.02 -6.21
CA TYR A 532 -19.61 10.70 -5.60
C TYR A 532 -20.09 10.73 -4.15
N ARG A 533 -20.54 9.58 -3.66
CA ARG A 533 -20.93 9.38 -2.26
C ARG A 533 -20.29 8.10 -1.72
N ALA A 534 -19.85 8.13 -0.47
CA ALA A 534 -19.20 6.99 0.19
C ALA A 534 -20.04 6.43 1.34
N PHE A 535 -20.01 5.11 1.46
CA PHE A 535 -20.43 4.36 2.63
C PHE A 535 -19.23 3.55 3.14
N VAL A 536 -19.07 3.50 4.46
CA VAL A 536 -17.86 2.99 5.12
C VAL A 536 -18.26 2.11 6.29
N ARG A 537 -17.55 1.01 6.51
CA ARG A 537 -17.75 0.13 7.67
C ARG A 537 -16.48 -0.55 8.14
N THR A 538 -16.50 -0.96 9.39
CA THR A 538 -15.50 -1.84 10.01
C THR A 538 -15.79 -3.30 9.68
N GLN A 539 -14.73 -4.08 9.50
CA GLN A 539 -14.77 -5.52 9.33
C GLN A 539 -13.56 -6.18 10.00
N SER A 540 -13.55 -7.52 10.02
CA SER A 540 -12.49 -8.31 10.65
C SER A 540 -11.09 -7.89 10.18
N PRO A 541 -10.08 -7.88 11.07
CA PRO A 541 -8.72 -7.51 10.71
C PRO A 541 -8.19 -8.30 9.51
N ARG A 542 -7.64 -7.58 8.52
CA ARG A 542 -7.03 -8.14 7.29
C ARG A 542 -7.98 -8.95 6.40
N LEU A 543 -9.28 -8.82 6.59
CA LEU A 543 -10.25 -9.35 5.65
C LEU A 543 -10.23 -8.46 4.40
N GLU A 544 -9.88 -9.01 3.24
CA GLU A 544 -9.81 -8.29 1.96
C GLU A 544 -11.19 -8.20 1.28
N MET A 545 -12.04 -9.22 1.47
CA MET A 545 -13.41 -9.24 0.96
C MET A 545 -14.29 -8.30 1.79
N ILE A 546 -15.15 -7.52 1.16
CA ILE A 546 -16.09 -6.67 1.87
C ILE A 546 -17.19 -7.57 2.46
N ALA A 547 -17.16 -7.73 3.78
CA ALA A 547 -18.22 -8.41 4.50
C ALA A 547 -19.50 -7.56 4.50
N ASN A 548 -20.66 -8.21 4.56
CA ASN A 548 -21.95 -7.54 4.77
C ASN A 548 -22.25 -6.44 3.73
N LEU A 549 -21.97 -6.73 2.44
CA LEU A 549 -22.45 -5.87 1.36
C LEU A 549 -23.97 -5.84 1.35
N PHE A 550 -24.59 -7.02 1.55
CA PHE A 550 -26.03 -7.20 1.64
C PHE A 550 -26.53 -7.36 3.09
N ASP A 551 -25.80 -8.09 3.95
CA ASP A 551 -26.35 -8.45 5.26
C ASP A 551 -26.34 -7.27 6.25
N PRO A 552 -27.43 -7.06 7.04
CA PRO A 552 -27.44 -6.14 8.16
C PRO A 552 -26.30 -6.40 9.15
N VAL A 553 -25.85 -5.38 9.87
CA VAL A 553 -25.07 -5.62 11.09
C VAL A 553 -26.01 -6.19 12.15
N HIS A 554 -25.61 -7.30 12.79
CA HIS A 554 -26.35 -7.90 13.91
C HIS A 554 -26.68 -6.83 14.96
N GLY A 555 -27.98 -6.65 15.27
CA GLY A 555 -28.47 -5.71 16.28
C GLY A 555 -28.88 -4.32 15.77
N SER A 556 -28.92 -4.08 14.46
CA SER A 556 -29.46 -2.83 13.89
C SER A 556 -30.72 -3.08 13.05
N ASN A 557 -31.86 -2.52 13.46
CA ASN A 557 -33.14 -2.61 12.74
C ASN A 557 -33.24 -1.65 11.52
N ASP A 558 -32.23 -0.80 11.32
CA ASP A 558 -32.19 0.30 10.33
C ASP A 558 -30.89 0.24 9.50
N ASP A 559 -30.43 -0.97 9.21
CA ASP A 559 -29.23 -1.21 8.40
C ASP A 559 -29.46 -2.38 7.46
N HIS A 560 -29.53 -2.09 6.16
CA HIS A 560 -29.76 -3.10 5.13
C HIS A 560 -28.46 -3.57 4.44
N GLY A 561 -27.28 -3.22 4.99
CA GLY A 561 -25.98 -3.51 4.38
C GLY A 561 -25.42 -2.32 3.58
N ILE A 562 -24.10 -2.32 3.33
CA ILE A 562 -23.41 -1.17 2.69
C ILE A 562 -23.97 -0.91 1.29
N MET A 563 -24.21 -1.96 0.51
CA MET A 563 -24.73 -1.85 -0.85
C MET A 563 -26.21 -1.49 -0.85
N SER A 564 -27.03 -2.10 0.00
CA SER A 564 -28.46 -1.78 0.03
C SER A 564 -28.71 -0.32 0.46
N ASN A 565 -27.94 0.21 1.40
CA ASN A 565 -28.01 1.63 1.79
C ASN A 565 -27.58 2.58 0.66
N LEU A 566 -26.60 2.17 -0.16
CA LEU A 566 -26.17 2.88 -1.36
C LEU A 566 -27.29 2.91 -2.40
N LEU A 567 -27.89 1.75 -2.70
CA LEU A 567 -28.95 1.58 -3.69
C LEU A 567 -30.22 2.31 -3.29
N LEU A 568 -30.64 2.25 -2.02
CA LEU A 568 -31.76 3.03 -1.48
C LEU A 568 -31.62 4.51 -1.79
N PHE A 569 -30.43 5.06 -1.53
CA PHE A 569 -30.18 6.46 -1.79
C PHE A 569 -30.26 6.79 -3.29
N LEU A 570 -29.69 5.94 -4.14
CA LEU A 570 -29.69 6.15 -5.58
C LEU A 570 -31.10 6.09 -6.16
N LEU A 571 -31.93 5.13 -5.75
CA LEU A 571 -33.32 4.99 -6.21
C LEU A 571 -34.22 6.14 -5.74
N LEU A 572 -34.04 6.62 -4.50
CA LEU A 572 -34.80 7.76 -3.97
C LEU A 572 -34.44 9.11 -4.61
N ASN A 573 -33.24 9.23 -5.22
CA ASN A 573 -32.71 10.52 -5.70
C ASN A 573 -32.35 10.53 -7.19
N SER A 574 -32.45 9.40 -7.90
CA SER A 574 -32.08 9.30 -9.32
C SER A 574 -32.75 8.09 -10.00
N LYS A 575 -33.32 8.30 -11.19
CA LYS A 575 -33.77 7.22 -12.09
C LYS A 575 -32.54 6.58 -12.76
N CYS A 576 -31.82 5.69 -12.08
CA CYS A 576 -30.65 5.01 -12.64
C CYS A 576 -30.75 3.48 -12.55
N ASN A 577 -30.43 2.76 -13.64
CA ASN A 577 -30.76 1.34 -13.81
C ASN A 577 -29.57 0.40 -14.07
N ASN A 578 -28.30 0.83 -14.10
CA ASN A 578 -27.14 -0.09 -14.28
C ASN A 578 -25.94 0.29 -13.38
N ASN A 579 -25.08 -0.68 -12.99
CA ASN A 579 -24.01 -0.50 -11.98
C ASN A 579 -22.65 -1.08 -12.45
N GLU A 580 -21.51 -0.37 -12.27
CA GLU A 580 -20.17 -0.83 -12.70
C GLU A 580 -18.99 -0.39 -11.81
N CYS A 581 -17.90 -1.20 -11.77
CA CYS A 581 -16.56 -0.99 -11.18
C CYS A 581 -16.32 -1.31 -9.68
N ARG A 582 -15.14 -1.90 -9.42
CA ARG A 582 -14.61 -2.33 -8.11
C ARG A 582 -13.07 -2.17 -8.09
N ASP A 583 -12.43 -1.92 -6.94
CA ASP A 583 -10.95 -1.99 -6.80
C ASP A 583 -10.51 -3.21 -6.00
N GLY A 584 -9.22 -3.54 -6.15
CA GLY A 584 -8.38 -3.80 -4.98
C GLY A 584 -8.08 -5.25 -4.65
N VAL A 585 -8.61 -6.22 -5.41
CA VAL A 585 -8.52 -7.63 -5.04
C VAL A 585 -7.32 -8.32 -5.70
N SER A 586 -6.64 -9.22 -4.98
CA SER A 586 -5.55 -10.03 -5.53
C SER A 586 -6.07 -11.05 -6.57
N GLU A 587 -5.24 -11.45 -7.55
CA GLU A 587 -5.63 -12.45 -8.57
C GLU A 587 -6.19 -13.75 -7.96
N SER A 588 -5.65 -14.18 -6.82
CA SER A 588 -6.11 -15.35 -6.07
C SER A 588 -7.53 -15.25 -5.50
N GLN A 589 -8.10 -14.04 -5.45
CA GLN A 589 -9.41 -13.76 -4.87
C GLN A 589 -10.45 -13.37 -5.93
N PHE A 590 -10.10 -13.42 -7.22
CA PHE A 590 -11.02 -13.09 -8.32
C PHE A 590 -12.29 -13.96 -8.33
N ALA A 591 -12.18 -15.24 -7.98
CA ALA A 591 -13.34 -16.11 -7.86
C ALA A 591 -14.29 -15.64 -6.74
N GLN A 592 -13.73 -15.26 -5.58
CA GLN A 592 -14.51 -14.76 -4.44
C GLN A 592 -15.22 -13.45 -4.75
N VAL A 593 -14.62 -12.57 -5.58
CA VAL A 593 -15.29 -11.34 -6.06
C VAL A 593 -16.60 -11.67 -6.77
N LEU A 594 -16.58 -12.66 -7.66
CA LEU A 594 -17.75 -13.04 -8.45
C LEU A 594 -18.76 -13.83 -7.62
N THR A 595 -18.32 -14.78 -6.81
CA THR A 595 -19.23 -15.68 -6.08
C THR A 595 -19.79 -15.06 -4.79
N ILE A 596 -19.05 -14.17 -4.13
CA ILE A 596 -19.46 -13.60 -2.84
C ILE A 596 -20.00 -12.18 -3.02
N GLU A 597 -19.26 -11.29 -3.68
CA GLU A 597 -19.63 -9.88 -3.68
C GLU A 597 -20.63 -9.52 -4.77
N LEU A 598 -20.41 -9.96 -6.02
CA LEU A 598 -21.38 -9.71 -7.08
C LEU A 598 -22.75 -10.32 -6.74
N GLU A 599 -22.76 -11.50 -6.11
CA GLU A 599 -23.99 -12.15 -5.67
C GLU A 599 -24.71 -11.37 -4.57
N GLN A 600 -23.98 -10.81 -3.60
CA GLN A 600 -24.56 -9.90 -2.60
C GLN A 600 -25.09 -8.60 -3.22
N ILE A 601 -24.41 -8.04 -4.22
CA ILE A 601 -24.90 -6.85 -4.95
C ILE A 601 -26.21 -7.17 -5.69
N ARG A 602 -26.30 -8.34 -6.32
CA ARG A 602 -27.55 -8.81 -6.97
C ARG A 602 -28.68 -9.00 -5.96
N LYS A 603 -28.40 -9.59 -4.80
CA LYS A 603 -29.37 -9.71 -3.69
C LYS A 603 -29.85 -8.33 -3.23
N ALA A 604 -28.95 -7.36 -3.11
CA ALA A 604 -29.30 -5.98 -2.75
C ALA A 604 -30.23 -5.33 -3.79
N CYS A 605 -30.02 -5.57 -5.10
CA CYS A 605 -30.91 -5.06 -6.14
C CYS A 605 -32.32 -5.66 -6.03
N LYS A 606 -32.40 -7.00 -5.90
CA LYS A 606 -33.68 -7.72 -5.78
C LYS A 606 -34.46 -7.40 -4.51
N LEU A 607 -33.78 -7.05 -3.42
CA LEU A 607 -34.43 -6.62 -2.18
C LEU A 607 -35.25 -5.33 -2.37
N TRP A 608 -34.79 -4.44 -3.25
CA TRP A 608 -35.47 -3.16 -3.49
C TRP A 608 -36.60 -3.26 -4.50
N ASP A 609 -36.37 -4.00 -5.59
CA ASP A 609 -37.38 -4.32 -6.58
C ASP A 609 -37.10 -5.73 -7.08
N GLU A 610 -38.03 -6.63 -6.83
CA GLU A 610 -37.91 -8.05 -7.18
C GLU A 610 -37.72 -8.25 -8.70
N ASN A 611 -38.23 -7.31 -9.51
CA ASN A 611 -38.09 -7.30 -10.95
C ASN A 611 -36.83 -6.55 -11.43
N TRP A 612 -36.10 -5.88 -10.53
CA TRP A 612 -34.91 -5.13 -10.89
C TRP A 612 -33.68 -6.04 -11.01
N SER A 613 -33.30 -6.28 -12.26
CA SER A 613 -32.12 -7.04 -12.63
C SER A 613 -31.18 -6.19 -13.51
N PRO A 614 -30.41 -5.27 -12.91
CA PRO A 614 -29.48 -4.43 -13.67
C PRO A 614 -28.36 -5.27 -14.30
N LYS A 615 -27.79 -4.75 -15.39
CA LYS A 615 -26.59 -5.33 -15.99
C LYS A 615 -25.35 -4.87 -15.24
N PHE A 616 -24.34 -5.73 -15.19
CA PHE A 616 -23.10 -5.49 -14.45
C PHE A 616 -21.86 -5.70 -15.30
N THR A 617 -20.87 -4.83 -15.11
CA THR A 617 -19.49 -5.05 -15.53
C THR A 617 -18.57 -4.93 -14.31
N VAL A 618 -17.81 -5.99 -14.03
CA VAL A 618 -16.88 -6.07 -12.89
C VAL A 618 -15.45 -6.02 -13.40
N ILE A 619 -14.78 -4.93 -13.07
CA ILE A 619 -13.36 -4.70 -13.38
C ILE A 619 -12.60 -4.66 -12.06
N ILE A 620 -11.40 -5.23 -12.02
CA ILE A 620 -10.47 -5.10 -10.90
C ILE A 620 -9.24 -4.30 -11.37
N SER A 621 -8.88 -3.26 -10.63
CA SER A 621 -7.59 -2.59 -10.77
C SER A 621 -6.54 -3.16 -9.81
N VAL A 622 -5.42 -3.62 -10.34
CA VAL A 622 -4.27 -4.08 -9.56
C VAL A 622 -3.15 -3.05 -9.69
N LYS A 623 -2.87 -2.32 -8.60
CA LYS A 623 -1.80 -1.31 -8.52
C LYS A 623 -0.45 -1.87 -8.09
N ARG A 624 -0.46 -3.01 -7.39
CA ARG A 624 0.75 -3.57 -6.75
C ARG A 624 1.20 -4.79 -7.53
N HIS A 625 2.01 -4.55 -8.56
CA HIS A 625 2.66 -5.59 -9.38
C HIS A 625 4.06 -5.17 -9.81
N HIS A 626 4.78 -6.10 -10.43
CA HIS A 626 6.19 -5.95 -10.82
C HIS A 626 6.38 -5.55 -12.29
N THR A 627 5.33 -5.55 -13.13
CA THR A 627 5.40 -5.09 -14.52
C THR A 627 5.74 -3.59 -14.63
N ARG A 628 6.70 -3.25 -15.49
CA ARG A 628 7.11 -1.87 -15.85
C ARG A 628 7.28 -1.76 -17.36
N PHE A 629 7.00 -0.58 -17.91
CA PHE A 629 7.19 -0.29 -19.33
C PHE A 629 8.25 0.79 -19.53
N PHE A 630 9.06 0.60 -20.57
CA PHE A 630 10.14 1.49 -20.95
C PHE A 630 9.97 1.83 -22.43
N GLN A 631 10.18 3.10 -22.80
CA GLN A 631 10.13 3.47 -24.21
C GLN A 631 11.37 2.95 -24.94
N SER A 632 11.18 2.30 -26.09
CA SER A 632 12.30 1.76 -26.90
C SER A 632 13.26 2.88 -27.36
N ARG A 633 12.71 4.02 -27.81
CA ARG A 633 13.46 5.17 -28.37
C ARG A 633 13.89 6.23 -27.35
N SER A 634 13.33 6.24 -26.15
CA SER A 634 13.56 7.29 -25.14
C SER A 634 13.63 6.68 -23.75
N ARG A 635 14.67 5.88 -23.52
CA ARG A 635 14.85 5.07 -22.30
C ARG A 635 15.01 5.89 -21.01
N ASP A 636 15.26 7.20 -21.13
CA ASP A 636 15.35 8.12 -19.99
C ASP A 636 13.98 8.60 -19.48
N LYS A 637 12.92 8.47 -20.29
CA LYS A 637 11.58 8.98 -19.97
C LYS A 637 10.59 7.85 -19.70
N ASN A 638 9.66 8.13 -18.80
CA ASN A 638 8.50 7.26 -18.57
C ASN A 638 7.64 7.19 -19.83
N VAL A 639 6.89 6.08 -20.00
CA VAL A 639 5.88 5.98 -21.05
C VAL A 639 4.86 7.13 -20.96
N PRO A 640 4.37 7.66 -22.09
CA PRO A 640 3.43 8.78 -22.08
C PRO A 640 2.10 8.40 -21.40
N PRO A 641 1.39 9.37 -20.80
CA PRO A 641 0.07 9.13 -20.25
C PRO A 641 -0.91 8.69 -21.34
N GLY A 642 -1.79 7.76 -21.02
CA GLY A 642 -2.68 7.10 -21.98
C GLY A 642 -2.09 5.84 -22.61
N THR A 643 -0.84 5.48 -22.30
CA THR A 643 -0.24 4.22 -22.79
C THR A 643 -1.03 3.02 -22.27
N ILE A 644 -1.53 2.21 -23.21
CA ILE A 644 -2.20 0.93 -22.99
C ILE A 644 -1.39 -0.19 -23.60
N VAL A 645 -1.33 -1.31 -22.87
CA VAL A 645 -0.81 -2.58 -23.37
C VAL A 645 -1.84 -3.66 -23.03
N ASP A 646 -2.47 -4.21 -24.05
CA ASP A 646 -3.51 -5.25 -23.97
C ASP A 646 -3.16 -6.50 -24.80
N SER A 647 -1.93 -6.56 -25.30
CA SER A 647 -1.41 -7.67 -26.10
C SER A 647 -0.03 -8.14 -25.62
N GLY A 648 0.31 -9.38 -25.97
CA GLY A 648 1.62 -10.01 -25.78
C GLY A 648 1.90 -10.47 -24.35
N ILE A 649 1.88 -9.55 -23.39
CA ILE A 649 2.17 -9.83 -21.95
C ILE A 649 0.92 -9.99 -21.08
N CYS A 650 -0.26 -9.78 -21.66
CA CYS A 650 -1.55 -9.92 -21.01
C CYS A 650 -1.92 -11.40 -20.82
N SER A 651 -2.83 -11.69 -19.88
CA SER A 651 -3.31 -13.07 -19.67
C SER A 651 -3.96 -13.60 -20.96
N PRO A 652 -3.67 -14.85 -21.36
CA PRO A 652 -4.29 -15.47 -22.54
C PRO A 652 -5.77 -15.85 -22.34
N TYR A 653 -6.24 -15.95 -21.09
CA TYR A 653 -7.58 -16.50 -20.79
C TYR A 653 -8.63 -15.45 -20.44
N ARG A 654 -8.20 -14.22 -20.13
CA ARG A 654 -9.09 -13.19 -19.58
C ARG A 654 -8.91 -11.89 -20.33
N ASN A 655 -9.97 -11.10 -20.45
CA ASN A 655 -9.82 -9.73 -20.91
C ASN A 655 -9.13 -8.90 -19.83
N ASN A 656 -7.91 -8.45 -20.13
CA ASN A 656 -7.08 -7.66 -19.23
C ASN A 656 -6.19 -6.72 -20.03
N PHE A 657 -5.83 -5.60 -19.41
CA PHE A 657 -4.96 -4.61 -20.03
C PHE A 657 -4.24 -3.80 -18.97
N TYR A 658 -3.06 -3.31 -19.31
CA TYR A 658 -2.33 -2.34 -18.52
C TYR A 658 -2.61 -0.94 -19.03
N LEU A 659 -2.81 0.03 -18.12
CA LEU A 659 -2.99 1.44 -18.46
C LEU A 659 -2.08 2.32 -17.59
N CYS A 660 -1.27 3.15 -18.24
CA CYS A 660 -0.55 4.25 -17.60
C CYS A 660 -1.30 5.56 -17.84
N ALA A 661 -2.30 5.87 -17.01
CA ALA A 661 -3.19 7.02 -17.23
C ALA A 661 -2.56 8.40 -16.96
N HIS A 662 -1.43 8.45 -16.26
CA HIS A 662 -0.80 9.69 -15.77
C HIS A 662 0.70 9.70 -16.04
N THR A 663 1.30 10.89 -16.00
CA THR A 663 2.74 11.08 -16.10
C THR A 663 3.40 10.81 -14.74
N GLY A 664 4.26 9.80 -14.65
CA GLY A 664 5.09 9.58 -13.47
C GLY A 664 6.17 10.66 -13.34
N MET A 665 6.01 11.54 -12.35
CA MET A 665 6.94 12.64 -12.07
C MET A 665 8.28 12.18 -11.48
N LEU A 666 8.22 11.13 -10.66
CA LEU A 666 9.34 10.64 -9.87
C LEU A 666 9.49 9.15 -10.12
N GLY A 667 10.73 8.72 -10.29
CA GLY A 667 11.08 7.35 -10.62
C GLY A 667 10.40 6.77 -11.87
N THR A 668 10.26 5.44 -11.88
CA THR A 668 9.65 4.69 -12.99
C THR A 668 8.16 4.51 -12.77
N SER A 669 7.35 4.91 -13.75
CA SER A 669 5.89 4.81 -13.75
C SER A 669 5.44 3.36 -13.58
N ARG A 670 4.43 3.17 -12.74
CA ARG A 670 3.75 1.89 -12.60
C ARG A 670 2.38 1.99 -13.31
N PRO A 671 2.16 1.24 -14.40
CA PRO A 671 0.83 1.14 -14.99
C PRO A 671 -0.12 0.46 -14.00
N ILE A 672 -1.43 0.63 -14.15
CA ILE A 672 -2.41 -0.19 -13.44
C ILE A 672 -2.80 -1.35 -14.33
N HIS A 673 -2.86 -2.56 -13.77
CA HIS A 673 -3.34 -3.75 -14.47
C HIS A 673 -4.83 -3.93 -14.20
N TYR A 674 -5.66 -3.81 -15.25
CA TYR A 674 -7.10 -3.97 -15.18
C TYR A 674 -7.49 -5.37 -15.66
N HIS A 675 -8.31 -6.06 -14.89
CA HIS A 675 -8.90 -7.35 -15.28
C HIS A 675 -10.41 -7.21 -15.35
N VAL A 676 -10.99 -7.55 -16.49
CA VAL A 676 -12.45 -7.66 -16.65
C VAL A 676 -12.84 -9.06 -16.21
N LEU A 677 -13.52 -9.17 -15.07
CA LEU A 677 -13.96 -10.45 -14.53
C LEU A 677 -15.34 -10.85 -15.04
N TYR A 678 -16.18 -9.88 -15.36
CA TYR A 678 -17.57 -10.09 -15.73
C TYR A 678 -18.07 -8.90 -16.55
N ASP A 679 -18.87 -9.13 -17.60
CA ASP A 679 -19.45 -8.06 -18.42
C ASP A 679 -20.77 -8.50 -19.09
N ASP A 680 -21.90 -8.08 -18.50
CA ASP A 680 -23.25 -8.26 -19.07
C ASP A 680 -23.72 -7.07 -19.92
N ILE A 681 -23.01 -5.94 -19.81
CA ILE A 681 -23.34 -4.70 -20.53
C ILE A 681 -22.88 -4.83 -21.99
N GLY A 682 -21.82 -5.61 -22.22
CA GLY A 682 -21.31 -5.95 -23.54
C GLY A 682 -20.42 -4.85 -24.09
N PHE A 683 -19.45 -4.41 -23.29
CA PHE A 683 -18.42 -3.50 -23.75
C PHE A 683 -17.47 -4.19 -24.70
N THR A 684 -17.09 -3.47 -25.76
CA THR A 684 -15.85 -3.79 -26.45
C THR A 684 -14.66 -3.39 -25.57
N THR A 685 -13.53 -4.08 -25.76
CA THR A 685 -12.28 -3.77 -25.04
C THR A 685 -11.89 -2.30 -25.21
N ASP A 686 -12.04 -1.72 -26.40
CA ASP A 686 -11.72 -0.32 -26.67
C ASP A 686 -12.66 0.66 -25.95
N GLU A 687 -13.97 0.38 -25.91
CA GLU A 687 -14.93 1.21 -25.15
C GLU A 687 -14.58 1.22 -23.67
N LEU A 688 -14.28 0.04 -23.10
CA LEU A 688 -13.95 -0.12 -21.69
C LEU A 688 -12.63 0.58 -21.33
N GLN A 689 -11.60 0.44 -22.17
CA GLN A 689 -10.32 1.12 -22.01
C GLN A 689 -10.46 2.65 -22.04
N LYS A 690 -11.28 3.18 -22.96
CA LYS A 690 -11.59 4.63 -23.02
C LYS A 690 -12.38 5.11 -21.81
N LEU A 691 -13.34 4.31 -21.34
CA LEU A 691 -14.12 4.58 -20.12
C LEU A 691 -13.19 4.67 -18.90
N VAL A 692 -12.37 3.63 -18.68
CA VAL A 692 -11.40 3.57 -17.58
C VAL A 692 -10.40 4.73 -17.67
N HIS A 693 -9.86 5.02 -18.86
CA HIS A 693 -8.95 6.15 -19.04
C HIS A 693 -9.60 7.49 -18.70
N SER A 694 -10.85 7.70 -19.12
CA SER A 694 -11.59 8.94 -18.83
C SER A 694 -11.89 9.10 -17.35
N LEU A 695 -12.23 8.01 -16.65
CA LEU A 695 -12.46 8.02 -15.20
C LEU A 695 -11.20 8.40 -14.39
N SER A 696 -9.99 8.23 -14.94
CA SER A 696 -8.76 8.76 -14.34
C SER A 696 -8.68 10.29 -14.35
N TYR A 697 -9.50 10.99 -15.14
CA TYR A 697 -9.60 12.45 -15.18
C TYR A 697 -10.77 13.00 -14.35
N ALA A 698 -11.68 12.14 -13.86
CA ALA A 698 -12.84 12.55 -13.06
C ALA A 698 -12.49 12.93 -11.61
N TYR A 699 -11.21 12.88 -11.22
CA TYR A 699 -10.75 13.12 -9.86
C TYR A 699 -10.71 14.61 -9.51
N GLN A 700 -11.73 15.06 -8.80
CA GLN A 700 -11.99 16.46 -8.48
C GLN A 700 -11.00 17.12 -7.49
N ARG A 701 -10.07 16.38 -6.85
CA ARG A 701 -9.16 16.95 -5.84
C ARG A 701 -7.87 17.56 -6.42
N SER A 702 -7.61 17.38 -7.71
CA SER A 702 -6.39 17.86 -8.36
C SER A 702 -6.61 18.10 -9.84
N THR A 703 -5.76 18.93 -10.46
CA THR A 703 -5.77 19.15 -11.91
C THR A 703 -4.83 18.22 -12.67
N SER A 704 -4.87 16.94 -12.33
CA SER A 704 -4.07 15.90 -12.97
C SER A 704 -4.81 14.56 -13.00
N ALA A 705 -4.60 13.80 -14.07
CA ALA A 705 -5.02 12.43 -14.15
C ALA A 705 -4.35 11.61 -13.04
N ILE A 706 -5.11 10.69 -12.47
CA ILE A 706 -4.63 9.76 -11.44
C ILE A 706 -4.33 8.39 -12.03
N SER A 707 -3.48 7.62 -11.35
CA SER A 707 -3.09 6.28 -11.80
C SER A 707 -4.27 5.31 -11.85
N GLN A 708 -5.04 5.23 -10.77
CA GLN A 708 -6.29 4.47 -10.68
C GLN A 708 -7.48 5.34 -11.09
N VAL A 709 -8.65 4.75 -11.29
CA VAL A 709 -9.87 5.51 -11.61
C VAL A 709 -10.41 6.27 -10.39
N ALA A 710 -11.09 7.40 -10.62
CA ALA A 710 -11.65 8.23 -9.55
C ALA A 710 -12.50 7.50 -8.49
N PRO A 711 -13.52 6.68 -8.85
CA PRO A 711 -14.37 5.99 -7.86
C PRO A 711 -13.55 5.14 -6.88
N VAL A 712 -12.58 4.40 -7.41
CA VAL A 712 -11.65 3.57 -6.66
C VAL A 712 -10.78 4.41 -5.72
N MET A 713 -10.17 5.48 -6.23
CA MET A 713 -9.38 6.38 -5.39
C MET A 713 -10.22 7.04 -4.29
N TYR A 714 -11.50 7.32 -4.55
CA TYR A 714 -12.40 7.86 -3.53
C TYR A 714 -12.74 6.85 -2.45
N ALA A 715 -12.94 5.57 -2.79
CA ALA A 715 -13.13 4.51 -1.81
C ALA A 715 -11.91 4.40 -0.90
N HIS A 716 -10.71 4.42 -1.49
CA HIS A 716 -9.46 4.44 -0.74
C HIS A 716 -9.36 5.62 0.23
N LEU A 717 -9.70 6.83 -0.24
CA LEU A 717 -9.68 8.03 0.60
C LEU A 717 -10.71 7.97 1.73
N ALA A 718 -11.90 7.45 1.47
CA ALA A 718 -12.95 7.30 2.48
C ALA A 718 -12.52 6.29 3.56
N ALA A 719 -12.03 5.12 3.17
CA ALA A 719 -11.54 4.11 4.11
C ALA A 719 -10.36 4.63 4.95
N ALA A 720 -9.37 5.26 4.31
CA ALA A 720 -8.19 5.79 5.01
C ALA A 720 -8.52 6.94 5.98
N GLN A 721 -9.43 7.84 5.59
CA GLN A 721 -9.85 8.93 6.48
C GLN A 721 -10.59 8.38 7.69
N MET A 722 -11.46 7.38 7.51
CA MET A 722 -12.18 6.74 8.60
C MET A 722 -11.24 5.95 9.52
N ALA A 723 -10.23 5.27 8.97
CA ALA A 723 -9.20 4.60 9.78
C ALA A 723 -8.50 5.59 10.71
N THR A 724 -8.17 6.77 10.17
CA THR A 724 -7.53 7.84 10.94
C THR A 724 -8.47 8.47 11.97
N ALA A 725 -9.73 8.69 11.62
CA ALA A 725 -10.71 9.31 12.53
C ALA A 725 -11.14 8.37 13.66
N MET A 726 -11.16 7.06 13.42
CA MET A 726 -11.54 6.08 14.44
C MET A 726 -10.39 5.76 15.40
N SER A 727 -9.13 5.95 14.96
CA SER A 727 -7.90 5.73 15.74
C SER A 727 -8.06 4.59 16.74
N PHE A 728 -8.27 3.37 16.22
CA PHE A 728 -8.25 2.18 17.06
C PHE A 728 -6.84 2.08 17.66
N GLU A 729 -6.74 2.25 18.98
CA GLU A 729 -5.45 2.13 19.66
C GLU A 729 -4.90 0.72 19.39
N ASP A 730 -3.65 0.64 18.90
CA ASP A 730 -2.91 -0.60 18.75
C ASP A 730 -2.63 -1.17 20.15
N ASN A 731 -3.59 -1.89 20.74
CA ASN A 731 -3.43 -2.60 22.03
C ASN A 731 -2.47 -3.82 21.92
N SER A 732 -1.61 -3.88 20.89
CA SER A 732 -0.72 -5.00 20.63
C SER A 732 0.51 -5.07 21.54
N GLU A 733 0.59 -4.29 22.62
CA GLU A 733 1.67 -4.42 23.62
C GLU A 733 1.36 -5.36 24.79
N THR A 734 0.18 -5.99 24.87
CA THR A 734 -0.17 -6.89 26.01
C THR A 734 -0.49 -8.34 25.67
N SER A 735 -0.52 -8.77 24.40
CA SER A 735 -0.82 -10.17 24.06
C SER A 735 0.43 -10.94 23.61
N SER A 736 1.25 -11.33 24.57
CA SER A 736 2.25 -12.38 24.37
C SER A 736 1.90 -13.65 25.14
N SER A 737 1.86 -14.75 24.38
CA SER A 737 1.86 -16.17 24.77
C SER A 737 0.79 -16.65 25.76
N HIS A 738 -0.24 -17.33 25.25
CA HIS A 738 -0.65 -18.63 25.77
C HIS A 738 -1.04 -19.52 24.57
N GLY A 739 -0.26 -20.57 24.34
CA GLY A 739 -0.62 -21.64 23.43
C GLY A 739 -1.44 -22.69 24.16
N GLY A 740 -2.52 -23.15 23.51
CA GLY A 740 -3.21 -24.39 23.85
C GLY A 740 -4.53 -24.21 24.61
N ALA A 741 -5.62 -23.97 23.89
CA ALA A 741 -6.93 -24.63 24.07
C ALA A 741 -7.91 -24.11 23.00
N THR A 742 -8.63 -25.04 22.39
CA THR A 742 -9.66 -24.84 21.37
C THR A 742 -10.91 -24.19 21.95
N THR A 743 -11.19 -22.93 21.61
CA THR A 743 -12.54 -22.38 21.38
C THR A 743 -12.42 -21.12 20.52
N SER A 744 -13.12 -21.11 19.38
CA SER A 744 -13.17 -20.03 18.40
C SER A 744 -14.16 -18.95 18.81
N GLU A 745 -13.87 -18.18 19.86
CA GLU A 745 -14.63 -16.96 20.13
C GLU A 745 -14.07 -15.82 19.26
N GLN A 746 -14.81 -15.42 18.23
CA GLN A 746 -14.50 -14.25 17.42
C GLN A 746 -14.56 -13.01 18.30
N VAL A 747 -13.44 -12.31 18.45
CA VAL A 747 -13.41 -10.98 19.10
C VAL A 747 -14.41 -10.07 18.37
N PRO A 748 -15.37 -9.43 19.08
CA PRO A 748 -16.38 -8.59 18.45
C PRO A 748 -15.73 -7.43 17.68
N VAL A 749 -16.03 -7.31 16.39
CA VAL A 749 -15.56 -6.18 15.57
C VAL A 749 -16.30 -4.91 16.01
N PRO A 750 -15.59 -3.84 16.44
CA PRO A 750 -16.23 -2.60 16.85
C PRO A 750 -17.07 -2.00 15.73
N VAL A 751 -18.34 -1.68 16.00
CA VAL A 751 -19.24 -1.07 15.01
C VAL A 751 -18.83 0.39 14.76
N MET A 752 -18.73 0.77 13.48
CA MET A 752 -18.47 2.15 13.10
C MET A 752 -19.70 3.04 13.38
N PRO A 753 -19.54 4.22 14.01
CA PRO A 753 -20.63 5.17 14.18
C PRO A 753 -21.21 5.63 12.83
N LYS A 754 -22.53 5.87 12.75
CA LYS A 754 -23.15 6.46 11.55
C LYS A 754 -22.64 7.89 11.37
N LEU A 755 -22.32 8.27 10.12
CA LEU A 755 -21.99 9.65 9.78
C LEU A 755 -23.17 10.57 10.09
N HIS A 756 -22.88 11.79 10.54
CA HIS A 756 -23.91 12.78 10.79
C HIS A 756 -24.63 13.15 9.46
N SER A 757 -25.95 13.30 9.50
CA SER A 757 -26.81 13.55 8.33
C SER A 757 -26.33 14.69 7.43
N ASN A 758 -25.92 15.82 8.03
CA ASN A 758 -25.38 17.00 7.35
C ASN A 758 -24.14 16.74 6.48
N VAL A 759 -23.30 15.76 6.83
CA VAL A 759 -22.07 15.43 6.07
C VAL A 759 -22.18 14.12 5.29
N ALA A 760 -23.15 13.27 5.64
CA ALA A 760 -23.32 11.94 5.04
C ALA A 760 -23.60 11.97 3.53
N LYS A 761 -24.18 13.07 3.01
CA LYS A 761 -24.41 13.29 1.57
C LYS A 761 -23.25 13.99 0.85
N SER A 762 -22.26 14.49 1.59
CA SER A 762 -21.12 15.22 1.03
C SER A 762 -19.99 14.30 0.61
N MET A 763 -19.09 14.79 -0.25
CA MET A 763 -17.79 14.15 -0.52
C MET A 763 -16.82 14.41 0.64
N PHE A 764 -17.18 14.03 1.87
CA PHE A 764 -16.43 14.33 3.10
C PHE A 764 -14.96 13.84 3.05
N PHE A 765 -14.72 12.76 2.31
CA PHE A 765 -13.42 12.12 2.04
C PHE A 765 -12.52 12.95 1.10
N CYS A 766 -13.03 14.05 0.54
CA CYS A 766 -12.25 14.87 -0.37
C CYS A 766 -11.15 15.70 0.26
#